data_AF-A0ABD3XMU1-F1
#
_entry.id   AF-A0ABD3XMU1-F1
#
_cell.length_a   1.000
_cell.length_b   1.000
_cell.length_c   1.000
_cell.angle_alpha   90.00
_cell.angle_beta   90.00
_cell.angle_gamma   90.00
#
_symmetry.space_group_name_H-M   'P 1'
#
loop_
_entity.id
_entity.type
_entity.pdbx_description
1 polymer ?
#
loop_
_entity_poly.entity_id
_entity_poly.type
_entity_poly.pdbx_seq_one_letter_code
_entity_poly.pdbx_strand_id
1 'polypeptide(L)'
;MAIFFIRLWLASVIIYGILAEITTLTGCPLACRCSDYTNSSIYVECFITNYNHDVLLHNTSLPDDTVRVFISVITFINQIPDAAFQEPSWNQVLHLKLDGNGNITSWRPSIQSFKYLRSVRYLYLRDAGITYIENGSFSNLPDLIVLDLSQNRGLHLIDLTNAMVGLSSPNLQVFNVSGVNSRENMDLCTIDHPFMENLRITRLTVLDISWTRTFAFAVPFRYYVPYLESLNASATMLLGQSSCLSEIYVMDSLKELVLDKWPQFTISRSVRRSLTNGCIYDNLSTNGDCFNSPPNLEIVSFIDSIINISYIFERNGRICINPNNTIRRINLSGVQWTLSKLFSPITGLQRLEEFDISRTSLTDLHEDSFRPSLQILNMAGNSFSGVIPSTFSKLFICNGNLSYLNITGNKINILPFDLLITNSQITLLDLSHNFLKSFGLMFHKDVRLQLIDVSYNGLVVFDPVFLGDISVNLPNWHGLNIRIAGNNLQCNCSITSLEMMAWMHSSQSRNTVHILPPNVTCIYEDNVFEISEDILSFLGRYCPEKDSIIILSAVVGIFTASCVGACLMFGIWYCRINKCIMSSRTVKHINLQNNVGINIIPDRHPDYAVFLSFSSNDEDFVNECVKPKLEKKLKCLLKKKTKLVFVGDANFDVGSHICEEVISAASRCWCTVLIISNSFLESDWCLFEVQSAWNSGCRIFPLFIEQCDGRKAKGIMKVVCRDMVRMLWPKARADLQEQLLDSLCAQIVQHINLPEKSR
;
A
#
# COMPACT_ATOMS: atom_id res chain seq x y z
N MET A 1 -0.66 41.15 63.42
CA MET A 1 -0.22 41.49 62.03
C MET A 1 1.28 41.73 61.94
N ALA A 2 1.90 42.63 62.72
CA ALA A 2 3.35 42.88 62.66
C ALA A 2 4.22 41.61 62.86
N ILE A 3 3.84 40.73 63.79
CA ILE A 3 4.54 39.45 64.04
C ILE A 3 4.41 38.47 62.87
N PHE A 4 3.31 38.53 62.11
CA PHE A 4 3.10 37.70 60.92
C PHE A 4 3.99 38.17 59.76
N PHE A 5 4.11 39.48 59.56
CA PHE A 5 5.05 40.06 58.59
C PHE A 5 6.52 39.83 58.96
N ILE A 6 6.87 39.89 60.25
CA ILE A 6 8.24 39.58 60.72
C ILE A 6 8.56 38.09 60.51
N ARG A 7 7.59 37.18 60.72
CA ARG A 7 7.76 35.75 60.45
C ARG A 7 7.83 35.42 58.95
N LEU A 8 7.08 36.12 58.10
CA LEU A 8 7.20 36.01 56.63
C LEU A 8 8.53 36.57 56.12
N TRP A 9 9.01 37.68 56.70
CA TRP A 9 10.32 38.25 56.39
C TRP A 9 11.45 37.32 56.85
N LEU A 10 11.41 36.81 58.10
CA LEU A 10 12.37 35.82 58.59
C LEU A 10 12.30 34.51 57.80
N ALA A 11 11.12 34.04 57.40
CA ALA A 11 10.99 32.87 56.53
C ALA A 11 11.56 33.13 55.14
N SER A 12 11.40 34.34 54.57
CA SER A 12 12.04 34.70 53.31
C SER A 12 13.56 34.83 53.43
N VAL A 13 14.08 35.35 54.55
CA VAL A 13 15.52 35.46 54.82
C VAL A 13 16.15 34.10 55.11
N ILE A 14 15.42 33.19 55.78
CA ILE A 14 15.87 31.81 56.03
C ILE A 14 15.73 30.95 54.76
N ILE A 15 14.71 31.16 53.92
CA ILE A 15 14.60 30.48 52.61
C ILE A 15 15.69 31.00 51.66
N TYR A 16 16.00 32.30 51.64
CA TYR A 16 17.16 32.84 50.93
C TYR A 16 18.49 32.36 51.53
N GLY A 17 18.57 32.20 52.85
CA GLY A 17 19.75 31.71 53.56
C GLY A 17 19.99 30.20 53.39
N ILE A 18 18.94 29.39 53.24
CA ILE A 18 19.02 27.94 53.01
C ILE A 18 19.18 27.62 51.50
N LEU A 19 18.73 28.51 50.59
CA LEU A 19 19.09 28.47 49.17
C LEU A 19 20.54 28.94 48.90
N ALA A 20 21.20 29.54 49.88
CA ALA A 20 22.60 30.00 49.80
C ALA A 20 23.63 28.93 50.24
N GLU A 21 23.20 27.71 50.59
CA GLU A 21 24.09 26.57 50.85
C GLU A 21 24.15 25.62 49.64
N ILE A 22 24.55 26.12 48.47
CA ILE A 22 25.07 25.28 47.38
C ILE A 22 26.28 25.97 46.76
N THR A 23 27.45 25.37 47.03
CA THR A 23 28.78 25.55 46.43
C THR A 23 29.40 26.96 46.51
N THR A 24 30.07 27.23 47.63
CA THR A 24 31.00 28.36 47.77
C THR A 24 32.30 28.08 47.00
N LEU A 25 32.25 28.16 45.66
CA LEU A 25 33.43 28.53 44.90
C LEU A 25 33.77 29.98 45.29
N THR A 26 34.98 30.20 45.82
CA THR A 26 35.44 31.52 46.24
C THR A 26 35.39 32.47 45.04
N GLY A 27 34.65 33.57 45.16
CA GLY A 27 34.51 34.56 44.07
C GLY A 27 33.28 34.39 43.18
N CYS A 28 32.37 33.45 43.46
CA CYS A 28 31.09 33.38 42.74
C CYS A 28 30.20 34.61 43.07
N PRO A 29 29.64 35.31 42.07
CA PRO A 29 28.78 36.46 42.31
C PRO A 29 27.51 36.08 43.09
N LEU A 30 27.06 36.95 43.99
CA LEU A 30 25.89 36.72 44.86
C LEU A 30 24.58 36.42 44.09
N ALA A 31 24.46 36.94 42.87
CA ALA A 31 23.28 36.75 42.03
C ALA A 31 23.47 35.64 40.98
N CYS A 32 24.55 34.86 41.09
CA CYS A 32 24.85 33.74 40.21
C CYS A 32 25.04 32.43 40.99
N ARG A 33 24.90 31.33 40.27
CA ARG A 33 25.30 29.99 40.69
C ARG A 33 26.52 29.59 39.88
N CYS A 34 27.55 29.12 40.57
CA CYS A 34 28.78 28.66 39.92
C CYS A 34 28.95 27.17 40.19
N SER A 35 29.32 26.41 39.16
CA SER A 35 29.59 24.98 39.25
C SER A 35 30.81 24.61 38.41
N ASP A 36 31.58 23.63 38.88
CA ASP A 36 32.66 23.05 38.08
C ASP A 36 32.08 22.34 36.85
N TYR A 37 32.50 22.77 35.67
CA TYR A 37 32.11 22.18 34.40
C TYR A 37 33.07 21.06 33.98
N THR A 38 34.36 21.23 34.26
CA THR A 38 35.42 20.22 34.20
C THR A 38 36.43 20.48 35.33
N ASN A 39 37.44 19.61 35.54
CA ASN A 39 38.49 19.78 36.56
C ASN A 39 39.29 21.11 36.48
N SER A 40 38.98 22.02 35.54
CA SER A 40 39.67 23.30 35.32
C SER A 40 38.81 24.35 34.59
N SER A 41 37.48 24.26 34.60
CA SER A 41 36.62 25.30 33.99
C SER A 41 35.31 25.46 34.73
N ILE A 42 34.87 26.71 34.86
CA ILE A 42 33.68 27.06 35.62
C ILE A 42 32.53 27.43 34.68
N TYR A 43 31.36 26.89 35.01
CA TYR A 43 30.07 27.32 34.46
C TYR A 43 29.38 28.24 35.47
N VAL A 44 28.91 29.39 34.99
CA VAL A 44 28.23 30.40 35.79
C VAL A 44 26.83 30.65 35.22
N GLU A 45 25.81 30.56 36.07
CA GLU A 45 24.43 30.91 35.74
C GLU A 45 23.98 32.09 36.59
N CYS A 46 23.70 33.23 35.97
CA CYS A 46 23.32 34.47 36.64
C CYS A 46 21.84 34.78 36.49
N PHE A 47 21.24 35.32 37.56
CA PHE A 47 19.82 35.61 37.64
C PHE A 47 19.55 37.10 37.86
N ILE A 48 19.04 37.78 36.84
CA ILE A 48 18.68 39.20 36.87
C ILE A 48 17.24 39.37 37.35
N THR A 49 17.02 40.23 38.33
CA THR A 49 15.74 40.58 38.97
C THR A 49 15.63 42.11 39.14
N ASN A 50 14.45 42.60 39.50
CA ASN A 50 14.20 44.04 39.72
C ASN A 50 15.04 44.64 40.86
N TYR A 51 15.61 43.82 41.74
CA TYR A 51 16.36 44.26 42.92
C TYR A 51 17.88 44.21 42.74
N ASN A 52 18.37 43.51 41.71
CA ASN A 52 19.80 43.30 41.45
C ASN A 52 20.19 43.62 40.00
N HIS A 53 19.28 44.23 39.22
CA HIS A 53 19.56 44.70 37.85
C HIS A 53 20.80 45.60 37.82
N ASP A 54 20.91 46.53 38.76
CA ASP A 54 22.07 47.43 38.84
C ASP A 54 23.34 46.73 39.36
N VAL A 55 23.23 45.58 40.06
CA VAL A 55 24.37 44.91 40.73
C VAL A 55 25.01 43.83 39.84
N LEU A 56 24.21 43.11 39.04
CA LEU A 56 24.76 42.19 38.04
C LEU A 56 25.32 42.92 36.82
N LEU A 57 24.76 44.10 36.50
CA LEU A 57 25.04 44.84 35.28
C LEU A 57 26.02 46.00 35.48
N HIS A 58 26.42 46.27 36.73
CA HIS A 58 27.56 47.11 37.06
C HIS A 58 28.45 46.37 38.07
N ASN A 59 29.67 46.03 37.67
CA ASN A 59 30.77 45.55 38.53
C ASN A 59 30.68 44.10 39.05
N THR A 60 30.16 43.16 38.27
CA THR A 60 30.25 41.74 38.63
C THR A 60 31.55 41.11 38.09
N SER A 61 32.48 40.79 39.00
CA SER A 61 33.64 39.97 38.69
C SER A 61 33.27 38.48 38.67
N LEU A 62 33.64 37.78 37.60
CA LEU A 62 33.47 36.34 37.49
C LEU A 62 34.67 35.61 38.12
N PRO A 63 34.49 34.37 38.62
CA PRO A 63 35.61 33.52 39.05
C PRO A 63 36.65 33.35 37.94
N ASP A 64 37.93 33.22 38.32
CA ASP A 64 38.99 32.80 37.40
C ASP A 64 38.63 31.45 36.75
N ASP A 65 39.00 31.23 35.48
CA ASP A 65 38.65 30.02 34.70
C ASP A 65 37.16 29.88 34.33
N THR A 66 36.37 30.96 34.43
CA THR A 66 35.00 30.99 33.91
C THR A 66 34.99 30.92 32.39
N VAL A 67 34.54 29.78 31.85
CA VAL A 67 34.48 29.53 30.41
C VAL A 67 33.08 29.75 29.85
N ARG A 68 32.04 29.48 30.65
CA ARG A 68 30.65 29.54 30.20
C ARG A 68 29.79 30.36 31.14
N VAL A 69 29.04 31.28 30.57
CA VAL A 69 28.09 32.11 31.31
C VAL A 69 26.71 32.00 30.67
N PHE A 70 25.71 31.70 31.49
CA PHE A 70 24.30 31.77 31.14
C PHE A 70 23.62 32.86 31.96
N ILE A 71 22.87 33.75 31.31
CA ILE A 71 22.17 34.85 31.98
C ILE A 71 20.67 34.67 31.77
N SER A 72 19.96 34.54 32.88
CA SER A 72 18.50 34.47 32.94
C SER A 72 17.93 35.73 33.57
N VAL A 73 16.95 36.34 32.91
CA VAL A 73 16.26 37.55 33.32
C VAL A 73 14.89 37.17 33.85
N ILE A 74 14.72 37.24 35.17
CA ILE A 74 13.54 36.80 35.90
C ILE A 74 12.46 37.90 35.93
N THR A 75 12.83 39.17 35.81
CA THR A 75 11.88 40.29 35.86
C THR A 75 11.90 41.13 34.59
N PHE A 76 10.80 41.84 34.32
CA PHE A 76 10.70 42.69 33.13
C PHE A 76 11.68 43.85 33.15
N ILE A 77 12.52 43.91 32.13
CA ILE A 77 13.52 44.96 31.94
C ILE A 77 13.46 45.43 30.49
N ASN A 78 13.79 46.69 30.25
CA ASN A 78 13.75 47.23 28.89
C ASN A 78 15.01 46.88 28.10
N GLN A 79 16.18 46.86 28.74
CA GLN A 79 17.48 46.71 28.09
C GLN A 79 18.53 46.15 29.06
N ILE A 80 19.53 45.45 28.50
CA ILE A 80 20.80 45.18 29.19
C ILE A 80 21.70 46.41 28.94
N PRO A 81 22.21 47.06 29.99
CA PRO A 81 23.06 48.24 29.85
C PRO A 81 24.45 47.85 29.32
N ASP A 82 25.09 48.77 28.61
CA ASP A 82 26.42 48.56 28.03
C ASP A 82 27.53 48.30 29.06
N ALA A 83 27.25 48.59 30.33
CA ALA A 83 28.16 48.33 31.43
C ALA A 83 28.20 46.86 31.88
N ALA A 84 27.26 46.04 31.43
CA ALA A 84 27.04 44.68 31.93
C ALA A 84 28.27 43.78 31.87
N PHE A 85 29.10 43.93 30.84
CA PHE A 85 30.23 43.05 30.57
C PHE A 85 31.58 43.77 30.62
N GLN A 86 31.68 44.87 31.38
CA GLN A 86 32.90 45.70 31.39
C GLN A 86 34.04 45.18 32.27
N GLU A 87 33.73 44.35 33.27
CA GLU A 87 34.76 43.85 34.19
C GLU A 87 35.78 42.95 33.47
N PRO A 88 37.09 43.04 33.77
CA PRO A 88 38.14 42.29 33.08
C PRO A 88 37.94 40.77 33.07
N SER A 89 37.28 40.23 34.10
CA SER A 89 36.95 38.81 34.25
C SER A 89 36.01 38.26 33.18
N TRP A 90 35.33 39.12 32.40
CA TRP A 90 34.49 38.69 31.28
C TRP A 90 35.29 38.37 30.02
N ASN A 91 36.54 38.85 29.93
CA ASN A 91 37.39 38.66 28.76
C ASN A 91 37.74 37.17 28.52
N GLN A 92 37.74 36.33 29.56
CA GLN A 92 38.02 34.88 29.46
C GLN A 92 36.81 34.04 29.00
N VAL A 93 35.60 34.62 28.98
CA VAL A 93 34.38 33.87 28.67
C VAL A 93 34.39 33.44 27.21
N LEU A 94 34.20 32.14 26.96
CA LEU A 94 34.13 31.58 25.60
C LEU A 94 32.70 31.38 25.12
N HIS A 95 31.79 31.02 26.03
CA HIS A 95 30.37 30.81 25.74
C HIS A 95 29.52 31.77 26.56
N LEU A 96 28.78 32.63 25.88
CA LEU A 96 27.83 33.54 26.51
C LEU A 96 26.42 33.26 25.94
N LYS A 97 25.49 32.94 26.84
CA LYS A 97 24.12 32.62 26.48
C LYS A 97 23.14 33.52 27.23
N LEU A 98 22.25 34.18 26.49
CA LEU A 98 21.17 35.03 26.99
C LEU A 98 19.82 34.61 26.38
N ASP A 99 19.66 33.33 26.10
CA ASP A 99 18.47 32.81 25.42
C ASP A 99 17.21 32.85 26.30
N GLY A 100 16.06 33.04 25.67
CA GLY A 100 14.75 32.89 26.32
C GLY A 100 14.45 33.97 27.35
N ASN A 101 15.13 35.11 27.26
CA ASN A 101 14.93 36.26 28.11
C ASN A 101 13.73 37.09 27.60
N GLY A 102 12.55 36.47 27.51
CA GLY A 102 11.30 37.11 27.07
C GLY A 102 10.78 38.22 27.99
N ASN A 103 11.44 38.41 29.13
CA ASN A 103 11.24 39.54 30.03
C ASN A 103 11.99 40.80 29.59
N ILE A 104 12.91 40.69 28.61
CA ILE A 104 13.53 41.83 27.95
C ILE A 104 12.60 42.31 26.85
N THR A 105 12.10 43.54 26.93
CA THR A 105 11.05 44.00 26.01
C THR A 105 11.55 44.73 24.78
N SER A 106 12.72 45.38 24.86
CA SER A 106 13.18 46.31 23.82
C SER A 106 14.69 46.54 23.85
N TRP A 107 15.49 45.48 23.94
CA TRP A 107 16.94 45.64 24.01
C TRP A 107 17.50 46.10 22.66
N ARG A 108 18.47 47.01 22.76
CA ARG A 108 19.17 47.65 21.65
C ARG A 108 20.67 47.62 21.93
N PRO A 109 21.36 46.52 21.58
CA PRO A 109 22.81 46.44 21.71
C PRO A 109 23.49 47.57 20.94
N SER A 110 24.51 48.15 21.58
CA SER A 110 25.39 49.18 21.03
C SER A 110 26.79 48.62 20.75
N ILE A 111 27.64 49.43 20.11
CA ILE A 111 29.07 49.11 19.96
C ILE A 111 29.82 48.93 21.30
N GLN A 112 29.26 49.44 22.41
CA GLN A 112 29.85 49.25 23.74
C GLN A 112 29.38 47.96 24.42
N SER A 113 28.21 47.42 24.07
CA SER A 113 27.58 46.30 24.78
C SER A 113 28.53 45.10 24.93
N PHE A 114 29.25 44.71 23.88
CA PHE A 114 30.12 43.53 23.88
C PHE A 114 31.62 43.85 23.80
N LYS A 115 32.02 45.10 24.03
CA LYS A 115 33.37 45.61 23.77
C LYS A 115 34.50 44.86 24.47
N TYR A 116 34.25 44.31 25.66
CA TYR A 116 35.26 43.67 26.49
C TYR A 116 35.26 42.13 26.39
N LEU A 117 34.33 41.55 25.61
CA LEU A 117 34.13 40.11 25.44
C LEU A 117 35.05 39.51 24.36
N ARG A 118 36.36 39.76 24.44
CA ARG A 118 37.27 39.47 23.30
C ARG A 118 37.47 37.99 23.01
N SER A 119 37.28 37.09 23.98
CA SER A 119 37.46 35.64 23.79
C SER A 119 36.17 34.90 23.44
N VAL A 120 35.01 35.58 23.37
CA VAL A 120 33.74 34.90 23.11
C VAL A 120 33.74 34.27 21.73
N ARG A 121 33.45 32.97 21.69
CA ARG A 121 33.34 32.15 20.47
C ARG A 121 31.92 31.73 20.17
N TYR A 122 31.09 31.60 21.20
CA TYR A 122 29.70 31.15 21.08
C TYR A 122 28.80 32.16 21.77
N LEU A 123 28.08 32.95 20.97
CA LEU A 123 27.15 33.95 21.46
C LEU A 123 25.72 33.57 21.07
N TYR A 124 24.91 33.25 22.09
CA TYR A 124 23.51 32.88 21.92
C TYR A 124 22.62 33.96 22.52
N LEU A 125 21.81 34.59 21.67
CA LEU A 125 20.89 35.68 21.98
C LEU A 125 19.48 35.35 21.47
N ARG A 126 19.07 34.08 21.54
CA ARG A 126 17.77 33.64 21.04
C ARG A 126 16.66 34.20 21.89
N ASP A 127 15.65 34.84 21.29
CA ASP A 127 14.52 35.44 22.03
C ASP A 127 14.99 36.32 23.19
N ALA A 128 16.03 37.13 22.95
CA ALA A 128 16.65 38.01 23.95
C ALA A 128 15.99 39.41 23.98
N GLY A 129 14.79 39.56 23.41
CA GLY A 129 14.08 40.83 23.37
C GLY A 129 14.74 41.90 22.49
N ILE A 130 15.59 41.51 21.56
CA ILE A 130 16.30 42.45 20.67
C ILE A 130 15.31 43.01 19.65
N THR A 131 15.29 44.34 19.53
CA THR A 131 14.41 45.06 18.58
C THR A 131 15.17 45.89 17.56
N TYR A 132 16.45 46.16 17.82
CA TYR A 132 17.34 46.95 16.96
C TYR A 132 18.78 46.59 17.33
N ILE A 133 19.69 46.62 16.37
CA ILE A 133 21.13 46.43 16.60
C ILE A 133 21.87 47.63 16.02
N GLU A 134 22.62 48.36 16.85
CA GLU A 134 23.43 49.47 16.38
C GLU A 134 24.60 48.96 15.51
N ASN A 135 25.01 49.79 14.56
CA ASN A 135 26.17 49.52 13.70
C ASN A 135 27.42 49.18 14.53
N GLY A 136 28.04 48.03 14.23
CA GLY A 136 29.28 47.61 14.87
C GLY A 136 29.10 47.00 16.26
N SER A 137 27.88 46.68 16.70
CA SER A 137 27.62 46.04 18.00
C SER A 137 28.45 44.77 18.23
N PHE A 138 28.71 43.99 17.17
CA PHE A 138 29.51 42.75 17.24
C PHE A 138 30.96 42.93 16.76
N SER A 139 31.41 44.15 16.45
CA SER A 139 32.73 44.40 15.86
C SER A 139 33.92 43.99 16.75
N ASN A 140 33.71 43.96 18.08
CA ASN A 140 34.73 43.64 19.08
C ASN A 140 34.77 42.15 19.47
N LEU A 141 34.15 41.28 18.66
CA LEU A 141 34.14 39.83 18.83
C LEU A 141 34.95 39.19 17.67
N PRO A 142 36.28 39.06 17.77
CA PRO A 142 37.13 38.62 16.67
C PRO A 142 37.18 37.09 16.48
N ASP A 143 36.88 36.33 17.54
CA ASP A 143 36.99 34.86 17.57
C ASP A 143 35.63 34.16 17.49
N LEU A 144 34.59 34.86 17.05
CA LEU A 144 33.22 34.33 17.03
C LEU A 144 33.12 33.17 16.03
N ILE A 145 32.58 32.04 16.51
CA ILE A 145 32.31 30.82 15.74
C ILE A 145 30.81 30.66 15.51
N VAL A 146 30.00 30.95 16.54
CA VAL A 146 28.54 30.84 16.51
C VAL A 146 27.91 32.16 16.96
N LEU A 147 26.98 32.67 16.15
CA LEU A 147 26.10 33.77 16.48
C LEU A 147 24.64 33.35 16.28
N ASP A 148 23.87 33.26 17.36
CA ASP A 148 22.45 32.96 17.32
C ASP A 148 21.63 34.19 17.74
N LEU A 149 20.89 34.76 16.80
CA LEU A 149 19.95 35.87 16.98
C LEU A 149 18.49 35.41 16.79
N SER A 150 18.23 34.11 16.76
CA SER A 150 16.93 33.55 16.40
C SER A 150 15.82 33.99 17.35
N GLN A 151 14.58 33.96 16.85
CA GLN A 151 13.36 34.30 17.59
C GLN A 151 13.30 35.73 18.14
N ASN A 152 14.23 36.63 17.78
CA ASN A 152 14.06 38.07 18.02
C ASN A 152 13.06 38.66 17.02
N ARG A 153 11.77 38.34 17.21
CA ARG A 153 10.69 38.63 16.24
C ARG A 153 10.48 40.12 15.98
N GLY A 154 10.94 40.96 16.89
CA GLY A 154 10.86 42.42 16.81
C GLY A 154 12.06 43.09 16.12
N LEU A 155 13.09 42.32 15.75
CA LEU A 155 14.28 42.80 15.05
C LEU A 155 13.99 42.81 13.54
N HIS A 156 14.23 43.94 12.87
CA HIS A 156 14.10 44.00 11.42
C HIS A 156 15.31 43.37 10.73
N LEU A 157 15.08 42.75 9.56
CA LEU A 157 16.16 42.11 8.81
C LEU A 157 17.23 43.11 8.36
N ILE A 158 16.84 44.35 8.05
CA ILE A 158 17.77 45.43 7.67
C ILE A 158 18.73 45.81 8.82
N ASP A 159 18.32 45.63 10.07
CA ASP A 159 19.19 45.86 11.23
C ASP A 159 20.28 44.79 11.35
N LEU A 160 20.10 43.63 10.70
CA LEU A 160 21.16 42.61 10.61
C LEU A 160 22.31 43.08 9.71
N THR A 161 22.05 43.93 8.71
CA THR A 161 23.12 44.57 7.94
C THR A 161 24.04 45.33 8.90
N ASN A 162 23.47 46.13 9.80
CA ASN A 162 24.21 46.90 10.81
C ASN A 162 24.94 46.00 11.82
N ALA A 163 24.31 44.89 12.23
CA ALA A 163 24.91 43.91 13.12
C ALA A 163 26.21 43.32 12.57
N MET A 164 26.25 43.08 11.27
CA MET A 164 27.37 42.42 10.59
C MET A 164 28.48 43.40 10.18
N VAL A 165 28.21 44.71 10.14
CA VAL A 165 29.23 45.72 9.85
C VAL A 165 30.31 45.69 10.94
N GLY A 166 31.56 45.59 10.50
CA GLY A 166 32.72 45.55 11.40
C GLY A 166 32.93 44.22 12.12
N LEU A 167 32.06 43.22 11.92
CA LEU A 167 32.27 41.85 12.41
C LEU A 167 33.46 41.23 11.68
N SER A 168 34.65 41.46 12.20
CA SER A 168 35.91 40.91 11.70
C SER A 168 36.16 39.52 12.32
N SER A 169 35.16 38.65 12.24
CA SER A 169 35.24 37.27 12.69
C SER A 169 35.41 36.34 11.49
N PRO A 170 36.64 36.14 10.97
CA PRO A 170 36.89 35.21 9.88
C PRO A 170 36.55 33.75 10.28
N ASN A 171 36.39 33.49 11.58
CA ASN A 171 36.10 32.18 12.13
C ASN A 171 34.59 31.88 12.27
N LEU A 172 33.71 32.82 11.93
CA LEU A 172 32.27 32.61 12.05
C LEU A 172 31.84 31.47 11.12
N GLN A 173 31.25 30.43 11.70
CA GLN A 173 30.83 29.20 11.02
C GLN A 173 29.32 29.03 11.04
N VAL A 174 28.65 29.40 12.14
CA VAL A 174 27.20 29.24 12.30
C VAL A 174 26.56 30.60 12.53
N PHE A 175 25.59 30.93 11.69
CA PHE A 175 24.77 32.13 11.85
C PHE A 175 23.29 31.75 11.79
N ASN A 176 22.60 31.96 12.91
CA ASN A 176 21.19 31.63 13.04
C ASN A 176 20.37 32.90 13.26
N VAL A 177 19.51 33.22 12.32
CA VAL A 177 18.56 34.35 12.37
C VAL A 177 17.12 33.87 12.16
N SER A 178 16.87 32.59 12.45
CA SER A 178 15.54 31.98 12.31
C SER A 178 14.48 32.77 13.08
N GLY A 179 13.36 33.10 12.45
CA GLY A 179 12.24 33.81 13.08
C GLY A 179 12.47 35.30 13.35
N VAL A 180 13.58 35.88 12.89
CA VAL A 180 13.80 37.34 12.86
C VAL A 180 12.84 37.97 11.82
N ASN A 181 12.41 39.21 12.05
CA ASN A 181 11.47 39.91 11.16
C ASN A 181 10.18 39.10 10.89
N SER A 182 9.66 38.36 11.87
CA SER A 182 8.52 37.43 11.69
C SER A 182 7.17 38.00 12.12
N ARG A 183 7.11 39.21 12.72
CA ARG A 183 5.85 39.87 13.09
C ARG A 183 5.02 40.22 11.85
N GLU A 184 3.70 40.00 11.92
CA GLU A 184 2.81 40.18 10.77
C GLU A 184 2.81 41.60 10.19
N ASN A 185 3.01 42.61 11.05
CA ASN A 185 3.03 44.02 10.70
C ASN A 185 4.39 44.50 10.13
N MET A 186 5.38 43.62 10.00
CA MET A 186 6.68 43.99 9.43
C MET A 186 6.71 43.82 7.92
N ASP A 187 7.41 44.75 7.27
CA ASP A 187 7.59 44.76 5.82
C ASP A 187 8.39 43.54 5.34
N LEU A 188 8.13 43.16 4.10
CA LEU A 188 8.95 42.20 3.36
C LEU A 188 10.31 42.84 3.08
N CYS A 189 11.40 42.15 3.44
CA CYS A 189 12.76 42.62 3.21
C CYS A 189 13.45 41.80 2.12
N THR A 190 14.27 42.44 1.31
CA THR A 190 15.26 41.77 0.46
C THR A 190 16.55 41.62 1.25
N ILE A 191 17.20 40.46 1.17
CA ILE A 191 18.59 40.36 1.61
C ILE A 191 19.44 41.19 0.64
N ASP A 192 19.95 42.31 1.13
CA ASP A 192 20.65 43.29 0.33
C ASP A 192 22.13 42.95 0.15
N HIS A 193 22.75 43.60 -0.84
CA HIS A 193 24.17 43.41 -1.14
C HIS A 193 25.09 43.75 0.07
N PRO A 194 24.84 44.82 0.84
CA PRO A 194 25.62 45.09 2.06
C PRO A 194 25.63 43.97 3.10
N PHE A 195 24.48 43.35 3.40
CA PHE A 195 24.42 42.20 4.31
C PHE A 195 25.27 41.04 3.79
N MET A 196 25.14 40.73 2.50
CA MET A 196 25.86 39.62 1.86
C MET A 196 27.38 39.86 1.80
N GLU A 197 27.85 41.09 1.54
CA GLU A 197 29.30 41.40 1.58
C GLU A 197 29.92 41.16 2.95
N ASN A 198 29.19 41.45 4.03
CA ASN A 198 29.69 41.18 5.37
C ASN A 198 29.79 39.67 5.66
N LEU A 199 28.99 38.83 5.02
CA LEU A 199 29.12 37.37 5.11
C LEU A 199 30.30 36.83 4.30
N ARG A 200 30.69 37.51 3.22
CA ARG A 200 31.79 37.11 2.32
C ARG A 200 33.14 36.94 3.00
N ILE A 201 33.40 37.73 4.04
CA ILE A 201 34.65 37.70 4.80
C ILE A 201 34.68 36.61 5.88
N THR A 202 33.60 35.85 6.05
CA THR A 202 33.47 34.80 7.06
C THR A 202 33.75 33.40 6.48
N ARG A 203 33.80 32.38 7.36
CA ARG A 203 33.89 30.96 6.99
C ARG A 203 32.56 30.24 7.26
N LEU A 204 31.47 30.90 6.94
CA LEU A 204 30.13 30.43 7.26
C LEU A 204 29.85 29.07 6.59
N THR A 205 29.57 28.06 7.41
CA THR A 205 29.20 26.71 6.99
C THR A 205 27.72 26.41 7.21
N VAL A 206 27.08 27.06 8.20
CA VAL A 206 25.66 26.89 8.52
C VAL A 206 24.97 28.24 8.56
N LEU A 207 23.91 28.38 7.77
CA LEU A 207 23.04 29.54 7.78
C LEU A 207 21.58 29.11 7.96
N ASP A 208 20.96 29.60 9.03
CA ASP A 208 19.53 29.42 9.27
C ASP A 208 18.81 30.78 9.17
N ILE A 209 18.05 30.95 8.09
CA ILE A 209 17.18 32.11 7.83
C ILE A 209 15.71 31.71 7.86
N SER A 210 15.37 30.56 8.43
CA SER A 210 14.01 30.03 8.43
C SER A 210 13.03 30.97 9.13
N TRP A 211 11.75 30.93 8.75
CA TRP A 211 10.70 31.74 9.37
C TRP A 211 10.93 33.26 9.33
N THR A 212 11.74 33.74 8.39
CA THR A 212 11.95 35.17 8.14
C THR A 212 11.03 35.67 7.04
N ARG A 213 10.52 36.91 7.16
CA ARG A 213 9.75 37.59 6.09
C ARG A 213 10.68 38.16 5.02
N THR A 214 11.53 37.30 4.47
CA THR A 214 12.49 37.64 3.42
C THR A 214 11.89 37.31 2.06
N PHE A 215 11.89 38.28 1.15
CA PHE A 215 11.27 38.21 -0.18
C PHE A 215 12.23 37.79 -1.30
N ALA A 216 13.53 38.09 -1.24
CA ALA A 216 14.48 37.79 -2.32
C ALA A 216 15.93 37.84 -1.85
N PHE A 217 16.81 37.15 -2.59
CA PHE A 217 18.24 37.48 -2.64
C PHE A 217 18.46 38.50 -3.76
N ALA A 218 19.07 39.65 -3.46
CA ALA A 218 19.30 40.70 -4.45
C ALA A 218 20.48 40.40 -5.40
N VAL A 219 21.27 39.37 -5.12
CA VAL A 219 22.57 39.10 -5.74
C VAL A 219 22.89 37.60 -5.70
N PRO A 220 23.78 37.09 -6.58
CA PRO A 220 24.06 35.67 -6.66
C PRO A 220 24.68 35.15 -5.35
N PHE A 221 23.90 34.35 -4.62
CA PHE A 221 24.17 33.95 -3.24
C PHE A 221 25.54 33.26 -3.06
N ARG A 222 25.98 32.47 -4.06
CA ARG A 222 27.23 31.71 -4.06
C ARG A 222 28.49 32.55 -3.79
N TYR A 223 28.58 33.78 -4.30
CA TYR A 223 29.81 34.57 -4.21
C TYR A 223 30.11 35.07 -2.80
N TYR A 224 29.09 35.10 -1.94
CA TYR A 224 29.17 35.68 -0.61
C TYR A 224 29.25 34.61 0.47
N VAL A 225 28.81 33.39 0.21
CA VAL A 225 28.89 32.28 1.18
C VAL A 225 29.47 31.02 0.51
N PRO A 226 30.72 31.08 0.02
CA PRO A 226 31.30 30.00 -0.79
C PRO A 226 31.54 28.70 -0.02
N TYR A 227 31.60 28.75 1.32
CA TYR A 227 31.85 27.59 2.19
C TYR A 227 30.58 27.00 2.81
N LEU A 228 29.40 27.48 2.41
CA LEU A 228 28.16 27.08 3.05
C LEU A 228 27.88 25.60 2.79
N GLU A 229 27.73 24.83 3.87
CA GLU A 229 27.43 23.41 3.85
C GLU A 229 25.96 23.12 4.14
N SER A 230 25.30 23.92 4.99
CA SER A 230 23.89 23.77 5.34
C SER A 230 23.14 25.10 5.24
N LEU A 231 22.05 25.10 4.49
CA LEU A 231 21.12 26.22 4.36
C LEU A 231 19.72 25.80 4.79
N ASN A 232 19.22 26.40 5.87
CA ASN A 232 17.83 26.30 6.25
C ASN A 232 17.10 27.60 5.91
N ALA A 233 16.21 27.52 4.91
CA ALA A 233 15.33 28.60 4.49
C ALA A 233 13.86 28.19 4.56
N SER A 234 13.53 27.27 5.47
CA SER A 234 12.16 26.84 5.73
C SER A 234 11.25 28.02 6.08
N ALA A 235 10.01 28.00 5.62
CA ALA A 235 9.01 29.01 5.93
C ALA A 235 9.47 30.46 5.59
N THR A 236 10.33 30.62 4.59
CA THR A 236 10.70 31.93 4.03
C THR A 236 9.95 32.20 2.73
N MET A 237 10.07 33.41 2.19
CA MET A 237 9.47 33.80 0.92
C MET A 237 10.55 34.11 -0.12
N LEU A 238 11.38 33.14 -0.50
CA LEU A 238 12.43 33.37 -1.51
C LEU A 238 11.85 33.57 -2.94
N LEU A 239 11.99 34.77 -3.50
CA LEU A 239 11.58 35.14 -4.85
C LEU A 239 12.74 35.75 -5.62
N GLY A 240 13.29 35.01 -6.58
CA GLY A 240 14.35 35.48 -7.47
C GLY A 240 13.80 36.01 -8.80
N GLN A 241 14.50 36.96 -9.43
CA GLN A 241 14.19 37.49 -10.78
C GLN A 241 14.51 36.51 -11.93
N SER A 242 15.12 35.36 -11.64
CA SER A 242 15.31 34.26 -12.61
C SER A 242 15.42 32.93 -11.86
N SER A 243 14.33 32.18 -11.74
CA SER A 243 14.21 30.83 -11.13
C SER A 243 14.86 30.63 -9.73
N CYS A 244 14.03 30.61 -8.67
CA CYS A 244 14.45 30.60 -7.25
C CYS A 244 15.46 29.51 -6.80
N LEU A 245 15.72 28.48 -7.61
CA LEU A 245 16.67 27.40 -7.33
C LEU A 245 17.92 27.41 -8.22
N SER A 246 17.95 28.23 -9.27
CA SER A 246 19.09 28.25 -10.21
C SER A 246 20.38 28.75 -9.56
N GLU A 247 20.30 29.66 -8.59
CA GLU A 247 21.51 30.13 -7.89
C GLU A 247 22.04 29.11 -6.87
N ILE A 248 21.16 28.26 -6.34
CA ILE A 248 21.55 27.22 -5.40
C ILE A 248 22.28 26.09 -6.13
N TYR A 249 21.91 25.78 -7.39
CA TYR A 249 22.55 24.72 -8.19
C TYR A 249 24.08 24.87 -8.25
N VAL A 250 24.59 26.11 -8.25
CA VAL A 250 26.03 26.39 -8.35
C VAL A 250 26.76 26.36 -7.01
N MET A 251 26.13 26.00 -5.89
CA MET A 251 26.76 26.01 -4.57
C MET A 251 27.58 24.74 -4.32
N ASP A 252 28.87 24.77 -4.66
CA ASP A 252 29.74 23.58 -4.63
C ASP A 252 29.90 22.95 -3.24
N SER A 253 29.88 23.75 -2.16
CA SER A 253 30.06 23.24 -0.78
C SER A 253 28.78 22.74 -0.12
N LEU A 254 27.61 23.00 -0.71
CA LEU A 254 26.33 22.74 -0.07
C LEU A 254 26.05 21.24 0.02
N LYS A 255 25.80 20.75 1.24
CA LYS A 255 25.48 19.35 1.58
C LYS A 255 24.04 19.18 2.02
N GLU A 256 23.45 20.21 2.64
CA GLU A 256 22.09 20.17 3.16
C GLU A 256 21.29 21.42 2.75
N LEU A 257 20.09 21.19 2.21
CA LEU A 257 19.14 22.23 1.83
C LEU A 257 17.77 21.93 2.44
N VAL A 258 17.30 22.80 3.34
CA VAL A 258 16.02 22.67 4.02
C VAL A 258 15.10 23.82 3.61
N LEU A 259 13.99 23.48 2.95
CA LEU A 259 13.00 24.37 2.37
C LEU A 259 11.58 23.92 2.76
N ASP A 260 11.40 23.58 4.04
CA ASP A 260 10.12 23.12 4.57
C ASP A 260 9.11 24.28 4.64
N LYS A 261 7.82 23.97 4.53
CA LYS A 261 6.68 24.90 4.60
C LYS A 261 6.78 26.03 3.59
N TRP A 262 7.38 25.75 2.43
CA TRP A 262 7.65 26.75 1.41
C TRP A 262 6.59 26.73 0.30
N PRO A 263 6.00 27.88 -0.10
CA PRO A 263 6.00 29.18 0.55
C PRO A 263 4.95 29.26 1.68
N GLN A 264 5.34 29.77 2.87
CA GLN A 264 4.42 29.85 4.01
C GLN A 264 3.53 31.10 3.99
N PHE A 265 4.06 32.24 3.51
CA PHE A 265 3.40 33.52 3.66
C PHE A 265 2.39 33.78 2.54
N THR A 266 1.14 34.06 2.92
CA THR A 266 0.08 34.38 1.97
C THR A 266 0.27 35.79 1.45
N ILE A 267 0.41 35.91 0.14
CA ILE A 267 0.77 37.16 -0.51
C ILE A 267 -0.50 37.86 -1.02
N SER A 268 -0.53 39.19 -0.94
CA SER A 268 -1.63 39.99 -1.48
C SER A 268 -1.85 39.71 -2.97
N ARG A 269 -3.09 39.90 -3.45
CA ARG A 269 -3.47 39.61 -4.85
C ARG A 269 -2.60 40.35 -5.89
N SER A 270 -2.05 41.52 -5.56
CA SER A 270 -1.18 42.31 -6.44
C SER A 270 0.17 41.63 -6.67
N VAL A 271 0.82 41.17 -5.59
CA VAL A 271 2.10 40.45 -5.70
C VAL A 271 1.87 39.07 -6.33
N ARG A 272 0.74 38.40 -6.02
CA ARG A 272 0.35 37.12 -6.67
C ARG A 272 0.31 37.20 -8.20
N ARG A 273 -0.16 38.32 -8.77
CA ARG A 273 -0.16 38.56 -10.22
C ARG A 273 1.25 38.79 -10.81
N SER A 274 2.17 39.35 -10.03
CA SER A 274 3.58 39.50 -10.43
C SER A 274 4.33 38.17 -10.35
N LEU A 275 3.92 37.28 -9.44
CA LEU A 275 4.55 35.99 -9.16
C LEU A 275 4.19 34.89 -10.14
N THR A 276 2.95 34.92 -10.63
CA THR A 276 2.53 34.12 -11.78
C THR A 276 3.29 34.47 -13.05
N ASN A 277 4.22 35.43 -13.08
CA ASN A 277 5.02 35.70 -14.26
C ASN A 277 6.52 35.45 -14.07
N GLY A 278 7.05 35.29 -12.83
CA GLY A 278 8.49 35.26 -12.57
C GLY A 278 9.05 33.98 -11.93
N CYS A 279 8.37 33.37 -10.95
CA CYS A 279 8.87 32.13 -10.32
C CYS A 279 8.21 30.86 -10.87
N ILE A 280 7.04 31.02 -11.51
CA ILE A 280 6.22 29.91 -12.04
C ILE A 280 6.34 29.81 -13.57
N TYR A 281 6.81 30.86 -14.25
CA TYR A 281 6.67 31.02 -15.71
C TYR A 281 7.96 31.25 -16.49
N ASP A 282 9.13 31.23 -15.83
CA ASP A 282 10.36 31.19 -16.61
C ASP A 282 10.43 29.85 -17.32
N ASN A 283 10.08 29.91 -18.60
CA ASN A 283 10.38 28.92 -19.62
C ASN A 283 11.88 28.65 -19.55
N LEU A 284 12.28 27.72 -18.68
CA LEU A 284 13.59 27.10 -18.70
C LEU A 284 13.73 26.48 -20.09
N SER A 285 14.47 27.22 -20.91
CA SER A 285 14.82 27.00 -22.30
C SER A 285 14.80 25.53 -22.71
N THR A 286 14.16 25.30 -23.86
CA THR A 286 14.10 24.07 -24.65
C THR A 286 15.49 23.46 -24.86
N ASN A 287 15.90 22.59 -23.95
CA ASN A 287 16.80 21.46 -24.14
C ASN A 287 16.52 20.45 -23.00
N GLY A 288 16.36 19.17 -23.33
CA GLY A 288 15.77 18.12 -22.49
C GLY A 288 16.58 17.65 -21.28
N ASP A 289 17.10 18.55 -20.45
CA ASP A 289 17.97 18.21 -19.31
C ASP A 289 17.20 18.07 -17.98
N CYS A 290 17.65 17.13 -17.15
CA CYS A 290 17.15 16.87 -15.79
C CYS A 290 17.57 17.95 -14.78
N PHE A 291 16.92 17.98 -13.60
CA PHE A 291 17.30 18.90 -12.52
C PHE A 291 18.77 18.67 -12.11
N ASN A 292 19.60 19.70 -12.25
CA ASN A 292 20.98 19.68 -11.77
C ASN A 292 21.00 20.12 -10.30
N SER A 293 21.35 19.20 -9.40
CA SER A 293 21.61 19.54 -8.01
C SER A 293 23.01 20.15 -7.86
N PRO A 294 23.28 20.88 -6.76
CA PRO A 294 24.65 21.14 -6.34
C PRO A 294 25.46 19.83 -6.25
N PRO A 295 26.76 19.87 -6.54
CA PRO A 295 27.56 18.66 -6.75
C PRO A 295 27.73 17.81 -5.49
N ASN A 296 27.72 18.43 -4.30
CA ASN A 296 27.91 17.77 -3.02
C ASN A 296 26.64 17.70 -2.15
N LEU A 297 25.47 18.00 -2.74
CA LEU A 297 24.21 18.00 -2.02
C LEU A 297 23.77 16.58 -1.66
N GLU A 298 23.69 16.28 -0.36
CA GLU A 298 23.31 14.97 0.17
C GLU A 298 21.87 14.94 0.69
N ILE A 299 21.40 16.04 1.29
CA ILE A 299 20.10 16.13 1.99
C ILE A 299 19.25 17.25 1.41
N VAL A 300 18.00 16.93 1.08
CA VAL A 300 17.01 17.88 0.58
C VAL A 300 15.67 17.70 1.32
N SER A 301 15.12 18.77 1.86
CA SER A 301 13.84 18.74 2.59
C SER A 301 12.87 19.82 2.12
N PHE A 302 11.62 19.43 1.95
CA PHE A 302 10.50 20.26 1.50
C PHE A 302 9.20 19.94 2.28
N ILE A 303 9.30 19.64 3.57
CA ILE A 303 8.16 19.17 4.37
C ILE A 303 7.02 20.19 4.37
N ASP A 304 5.78 19.79 4.13
CA ASP A 304 4.59 20.63 4.10
C ASP A 304 4.70 21.84 3.14
N SER A 305 5.54 21.73 2.12
CA SER A 305 5.75 22.78 1.13
C SER A 305 4.67 22.74 0.02
N ILE A 306 4.17 23.91 -0.37
CA ILE A 306 3.20 24.11 -1.46
C ILE A 306 3.99 24.24 -2.77
N ILE A 307 4.80 23.24 -3.06
CA ILE A 307 5.61 23.18 -4.27
C ILE A 307 4.88 22.33 -5.27
N ASN A 308 4.58 22.90 -6.43
CA ASN A 308 4.26 22.06 -7.56
C ASN A 308 5.57 21.45 -8.10
N ILE A 309 5.95 20.30 -7.54
CA ILE A 309 7.18 19.57 -7.85
C ILE A 309 7.24 19.24 -9.35
N SER A 310 6.09 19.21 -10.04
CA SER A 310 6.07 19.10 -11.50
C SER A 310 6.90 20.21 -12.16
N TYR A 311 6.84 21.45 -11.69
CA TYR A 311 7.65 22.52 -12.31
C TYR A 311 9.15 22.42 -11.98
N ILE A 312 9.54 21.76 -10.89
CA ILE A 312 10.95 21.62 -10.49
C ILE A 312 11.59 20.42 -11.18
N PHE A 313 10.90 19.27 -11.17
CA PHE A 313 11.46 18.00 -11.62
C PHE A 313 10.77 17.45 -12.86
N GLU A 314 9.52 17.80 -13.15
CA GLU A 314 8.77 17.31 -14.32
C GLU A 314 9.09 18.16 -15.56
N ARG A 315 10.05 17.69 -16.35
CA ARG A 315 10.23 18.16 -17.73
C ARG A 315 9.67 17.12 -18.69
N ASN A 316 8.78 17.54 -19.59
CA ASN A 316 8.15 16.66 -20.58
C ASN A 316 7.43 15.43 -19.97
N GLY A 317 6.80 15.59 -18.80
CA GLY A 317 6.08 14.50 -18.12
C GLY A 317 6.98 13.51 -17.35
N ARG A 318 8.28 13.80 -17.19
CA ARG A 318 9.24 12.97 -16.47
C ARG A 318 9.86 13.72 -15.31
N ILE A 319 9.77 13.15 -14.10
CA ILE A 319 10.48 13.64 -12.92
C ILE A 319 11.92 13.13 -12.98
N CYS A 320 12.91 14.00 -13.18
CA CYS A 320 14.30 13.56 -13.22
C CYS A 320 15.31 14.53 -12.61
N ILE A 321 16.30 13.93 -11.96
CA ILE A 321 17.51 14.59 -11.43
C ILE A 321 18.69 14.12 -12.28
N ASN A 322 19.69 14.96 -12.47
CA ASN A 322 20.92 14.56 -13.13
C ASN A 322 21.53 13.36 -12.39
N PRO A 323 21.76 12.21 -13.04
CA PRO A 323 22.26 11.00 -12.38
C PRO A 323 23.65 11.17 -11.73
N ASN A 324 24.40 12.21 -12.10
CA ASN A 324 25.65 12.57 -11.44
C ASN A 324 25.42 13.51 -10.24
N ASN A 325 24.53 13.13 -9.33
CA ASN A 325 24.30 13.83 -8.05
C ASN A 325 24.80 12.99 -6.87
N THR A 326 24.86 13.60 -5.70
CA THR A 326 25.31 12.99 -4.43
C THR A 326 24.17 12.81 -3.42
N ILE A 327 22.91 12.98 -3.85
CA ILE A 327 21.75 13.00 -2.97
C ILE A 327 21.51 11.61 -2.37
N ARG A 328 21.40 11.58 -1.05
CA ARG A 328 21.11 10.38 -0.25
C ARG A 328 19.76 10.46 0.45
N ARG A 329 19.30 11.66 0.82
CA ARG A 329 18.05 11.83 1.57
C ARG A 329 17.17 12.88 0.93
N ILE A 330 15.93 12.52 0.66
CA ILE A 330 14.91 13.44 0.17
C ILE A 330 13.67 13.31 1.07
N ASN A 331 13.24 14.45 1.63
CA ASN A 331 12.00 14.53 2.41
C ASN A 331 10.99 15.46 1.72
N LEU A 332 9.92 14.88 1.23
CA LEU A 332 8.80 15.56 0.58
C LEU A 332 7.49 15.34 1.36
N SER A 333 7.58 15.02 2.66
CA SER A 333 6.42 14.75 3.49
C SER A 333 5.44 15.92 3.47
N GLY A 334 4.15 15.70 3.23
CA GLY A 334 3.14 16.75 3.24
C GLY A 334 3.14 17.67 2.01
N VAL A 335 4.01 17.44 1.02
CA VAL A 335 3.97 18.20 -0.23
C VAL A 335 2.69 17.90 -1.00
N GLN A 336 2.05 18.96 -1.51
CA GLN A 336 0.85 18.84 -2.32
C GLN A 336 1.21 18.58 -3.79
N TRP A 337 1.06 17.34 -4.25
CA TRP A 337 1.19 17.03 -5.67
C TRP A 337 -0.03 17.54 -6.45
N THR A 338 0.23 18.17 -7.61
CA THR A 338 -0.84 18.58 -8.54
C THR A 338 -1.56 17.38 -9.15
N LEU A 339 -0.85 16.26 -9.30
CA LEU A 339 -1.40 14.98 -9.75
C LEU A 339 -1.40 14.01 -8.57
N SER A 340 -2.53 13.35 -8.34
CA SER A 340 -2.67 12.31 -7.31
C SER A 340 -1.93 11.00 -7.66
N LYS A 341 -1.20 10.97 -8.77
CA LYS A 341 -0.50 9.79 -9.32
C LYS A 341 0.85 10.19 -9.92
N LEU A 342 1.88 9.44 -9.57
CA LEU A 342 3.22 9.53 -10.17
C LEU A 342 3.35 8.48 -11.27
N PHE A 343 2.90 8.80 -12.49
CA PHE A 343 2.91 7.87 -13.63
C PHE A 343 4.26 7.74 -14.34
N SER A 344 5.24 8.56 -13.98
CA SER A 344 6.60 8.48 -14.54
C SER A 344 7.61 8.11 -13.46
N PRO A 345 8.61 7.27 -13.78
CA PRO A 345 9.66 6.95 -12.85
C PRO A 345 10.49 8.19 -12.51
N ILE A 346 10.86 8.31 -11.24
CA ILE A 346 11.83 9.30 -10.79
C ILE A 346 13.23 8.80 -11.16
N THR A 347 13.91 9.50 -12.08
CA THR A 347 15.26 9.09 -12.52
C THR A 347 16.34 9.97 -11.90
N GLY A 348 17.57 9.43 -11.85
CA GLY A 348 18.73 10.11 -11.25
C GLY A 348 18.94 9.84 -9.76
N LEU A 349 18.10 9.04 -9.11
CA LEU A 349 18.21 8.77 -7.67
C LEU A 349 19.00 7.49 -7.34
N GLN A 350 20.11 7.23 -8.05
CA GLN A 350 20.88 5.98 -7.87
C GLN A 350 21.56 5.86 -6.50
N ARG A 351 21.77 6.96 -5.77
CA ARG A 351 22.41 6.98 -4.45
C ARG A 351 21.44 7.21 -3.29
N LEU A 352 20.14 7.24 -3.57
CA LEU A 352 19.13 7.58 -2.58
C LEU A 352 19.01 6.46 -1.53
N GLU A 353 19.30 6.80 -0.28
CA GLU A 353 19.23 5.93 0.88
C GLU A 353 17.91 6.12 1.64
N GLU A 354 17.40 7.35 1.73
CA GLU A 354 16.16 7.68 2.46
C GLU A 354 15.21 8.50 1.61
N PHE A 355 13.96 8.02 1.49
CA PHE A 355 12.92 8.73 0.77
C PHE A 355 11.62 8.81 1.57
N ASP A 356 11.22 10.04 1.90
CA ASP A 356 9.96 10.32 2.57
C ASP A 356 9.01 11.07 1.62
N ILE A 357 7.91 10.39 1.29
CA ILE A 357 6.78 10.92 0.49
C ILE A 357 5.46 10.76 1.25
N SER A 358 5.53 10.73 2.58
CA SER A 358 4.35 10.59 3.44
C SER A 358 3.42 11.80 3.37
N ARG A 359 2.13 11.61 3.63
CA ARG A 359 1.11 12.69 3.66
C ARG A 359 1.01 13.50 2.36
N THR A 360 1.34 12.92 1.22
CA THR A 360 1.32 13.63 -0.07
C THR A 360 0.07 13.33 -0.91
N SER A 361 -0.89 12.57 -0.37
CA SER A 361 -2.13 12.19 -1.05
C SER A 361 -1.95 11.36 -2.33
N LEU A 362 -0.81 10.68 -2.47
CA LEU A 362 -0.55 9.79 -3.59
C LEU A 362 -1.48 8.59 -3.58
N THR A 363 -1.95 8.19 -4.76
CA THR A 363 -2.78 7.00 -4.96
C THR A 363 -2.06 5.87 -5.68
N ASP A 364 -0.96 6.19 -6.39
CA ASP A 364 -0.18 5.24 -7.18
C ASP A 364 1.26 5.75 -7.39
N LEU A 365 2.21 4.82 -7.58
CA LEU A 365 3.63 5.05 -7.84
C LEU A 365 4.11 4.17 -9.00
N HIS A 366 4.86 4.75 -9.93
CA HIS A 366 5.42 4.00 -11.06
C HIS A 366 6.44 2.96 -10.59
N GLU A 367 6.38 1.73 -11.13
CA GLU A 367 7.18 0.56 -10.72
C GLU A 367 8.71 0.74 -10.75
N ASP A 368 9.20 1.68 -11.55
CA ASP A 368 10.62 2.04 -11.68
C ASP A 368 11.04 3.30 -10.89
N SER A 369 10.20 3.81 -9.99
CA SER A 369 10.47 5.10 -9.31
C SER A 369 11.68 5.08 -8.40
N PHE A 370 12.10 3.91 -7.90
CA PHE A 370 13.20 3.78 -6.94
C PHE A 370 14.29 2.86 -7.49
N ARG A 371 15.54 3.32 -7.41
CA ARG A 371 16.76 2.60 -7.84
C ARG A 371 17.39 1.91 -6.62
N PRO A 372 18.25 0.89 -6.81
CA PRO A 372 18.51 -0.18 -5.82
C PRO A 372 19.36 0.18 -4.59
N SER A 373 19.31 1.42 -4.08
CA SER A 373 20.10 1.89 -2.94
C SER A 373 19.27 2.22 -1.69
N LEU A 374 17.95 2.14 -1.79
CA LEU A 374 17.06 2.60 -0.75
C LEU A 374 17.15 1.74 0.52
N GLN A 375 17.29 2.42 1.66
CA GLN A 375 17.33 1.84 3.00
C GLN A 375 16.05 2.16 3.76
N ILE A 376 15.55 3.39 3.65
CA ILE A 376 14.35 3.86 4.33
C ILE A 376 13.35 4.38 3.30
N LEU A 377 12.15 3.83 3.32
CA LEU A 377 11.03 4.30 2.52
C LEU A 377 9.83 4.62 3.43
N ASN A 378 9.46 5.90 3.48
CA ASN A 378 8.27 6.35 4.18
C ASN A 378 7.18 6.83 3.19
N MET A 379 6.09 6.08 3.16
CA MET A 379 4.90 6.32 2.34
C MET A 379 3.63 6.46 3.19
N ALA A 380 3.78 6.76 4.48
CA ALA A 380 2.69 6.89 5.45
C ALA A 380 1.64 7.94 5.03
N GLY A 381 0.38 7.75 5.42
CA GLY A 381 -0.66 8.77 5.30
C GLY A 381 -0.98 9.19 3.86
N ASN A 382 -0.77 8.30 2.88
CA ASN A 382 -1.16 8.52 1.50
C ASN A 382 -2.56 7.92 1.25
N SER A 383 -2.96 7.80 -0.02
CA SER A 383 -4.24 7.22 -0.44
C SER A 383 -4.05 5.99 -1.33
N PHE A 384 -2.97 5.22 -1.13
CA PHE A 384 -2.79 3.93 -1.79
C PHE A 384 -3.95 3.01 -1.40
N SER A 385 -4.71 2.51 -2.38
CA SER A 385 -5.97 1.80 -2.13
C SER A 385 -6.13 0.53 -2.96
N GLY A 386 -6.93 -0.41 -2.46
CA GLY A 386 -7.29 -1.63 -3.18
C GLY A 386 -6.23 -2.73 -3.10
N VAL A 387 -6.01 -3.42 -4.22
CA VAL A 387 -4.92 -4.38 -4.39
C VAL A 387 -3.72 -3.59 -4.87
N ILE A 388 -2.66 -3.56 -4.07
CA ILE A 388 -1.38 -3.09 -4.58
C ILE A 388 -1.04 -3.94 -5.81
N PRO A 389 -0.93 -3.36 -7.03
CA PRO A 389 -0.67 -4.15 -8.24
C PRO A 389 0.57 -5.03 -8.06
N SER A 390 0.62 -6.22 -8.65
CA SER A 390 1.82 -7.07 -8.61
C SER A 390 3.06 -6.37 -9.19
N THR A 391 2.86 -5.34 -10.03
CA THR A 391 3.91 -4.44 -10.51
C THR A 391 4.55 -3.60 -9.41
N PHE A 392 3.86 -3.36 -8.30
CA PHE A 392 4.41 -2.68 -7.13
C PHE A 392 5.45 -3.54 -6.40
N SER A 393 5.37 -4.88 -6.47
CA SER A 393 6.44 -5.76 -5.97
C SER A 393 7.78 -5.46 -6.68
N LYS A 394 7.75 -5.02 -7.95
CA LYS A 394 8.97 -4.61 -8.67
C LYS A 394 9.69 -3.42 -8.04
N LEU A 395 8.98 -2.53 -7.34
CA LEU A 395 9.60 -1.42 -6.59
C LEU A 395 10.57 -1.95 -5.53
N PHE A 396 10.22 -3.07 -4.91
CA PHE A 396 10.96 -3.64 -3.78
C PHE A 396 11.97 -4.70 -4.22
N ILE A 397 11.70 -5.41 -5.32
CA ILE A 397 12.58 -6.46 -5.87
C ILE A 397 14.02 -5.96 -6.02
N CYS A 398 14.20 -4.74 -6.52
CA CYS A 398 15.52 -4.14 -6.73
C CYS A 398 16.12 -3.51 -5.46
N ASN A 399 15.36 -3.24 -4.41
CA ASN A 399 15.82 -2.55 -3.20
C ASN A 399 16.27 -3.51 -2.10
N GLY A 400 17.26 -4.37 -2.39
CA GLY A 400 17.75 -5.39 -1.45
C GLY A 400 18.29 -4.85 -0.12
N ASN A 401 18.67 -3.56 -0.06
CA ASN A 401 19.20 -2.89 1.13
C ASN A 401 18.12 -2.23 2.00
N LEU A 402 16.83 -2.36 1.63
CA LEU A 402 15.73 -1.76 2.36
C LEU A 402 15.65 -2.34 3.78
N SER A 403 15.78 -1.47 4.78
CA SER A 403 15.77 -1.81 6.20
C SER A 403 14.48 -1.39 6.90
N TYR A 404 13.84 -0.32 6.45
CA TYR A 404 12.61 0.22 7.03
C TYR A 404 11.60 0.61 5.94
N LEU A 405 10.39 0.06 6.07
CA LEU A 405 9.26 0.36 5.21
C LEU A 405 8.06 0.80 6.04
N ASN A 406 7.61 2.03 5.83
CA ASN A 406 6.40 2.58 6.46
C ASN A 406 5.33 2.87 5.40
N ILE A 407 4.22 2.16 5.47
CA ILE A 407 3.03 2.36 4.62
C ILE A 407 1.78 2.56 5.49
N THR A 408 1.95 3.12 6.69
CA THR A 408 0.87 3.36 7.65
C THR A 408 -0.20 4.30 7.14
N GLY A 409 -1.42 4.20 7.67
CA GLY A 409 -2.45 5.21 7.43
C GLY A 409 -2.83 5.36 5.95
N ASN A 410 -2.73 4.27 5.18
CA ASN A 410 -3.16 4.21 3.78
C ASN A 410 -4.53 3.53 3.69
N LYS A 411 -4.96 3.14 2.48
CA LYS A 411 -6.25 2.50 2.23
C LYS A 411 -6.10 1.09 1.63
N ILE A 412 -5.02 0.39 1.99
CA ILE A 412 -4.64 -0.89 1.38
C ILE A 412 -5.52 -2.01 1.94
N ASN A 413 -6.09 -2.83 1.06
CA ASN A 413 -6.94 -3.96 1.45
C ASN A 413 -6.22 -5.31 1.28
N ILE A 414 -5.35 -5.41 0.28
CA ILE A 414 -4.64 -6.64 -0.10
C ILE A 414 -3.19 -6.30 -0.44
N LEU A 415 -2.26 -7.05 0.16
CA LEU A 415 -0.83 -7.02 -0.15
C LEU A 415 -0.45 -8.22 -1.02
N PRO A 416 0.41 -8.05 -2.04
CA PRO A 416 0.96 -9.19 -2.75
C PRO A 416 1.92 -9.96 -1.84
N PHE A 417 1.79 -11.29 -1.79
CA PHE A 417 2.56 -12.12 -0.86
C PHE A 417 4.08 -12.06 -1.11
N ASP A 418 4.50 -11.72 -2.33
CA ASP A 418 5.89 -11.64 -2.76
C ASP A 418 6.53 -10.25 -2.60
N LEU A 419 5.81 -9.30 -1.99
CA LEU A 419 6.22 -7.88 -1.90
C LEU A 419 7.65 -7.69 -1.40
N LEU A 420 8.07 -8.49 -0.41
CA LEU A 420 9.34 -8.32 0.31
C LEU A 420 10.28 -9.53 0.22
N ILE A 421 10.06 -10.41 -0.76
CA ILE A 421 10.77 -11.70 -0.85
C ILE A 421 12.28 -11.54 -1.09
N THR A 422 12.74 -10.40 -1.65
CA THR A 422 14.16 -10.13 -1.93
C THR A 422 14.82 -9.22 -0.89
N ASN A 423 14.06 -8.61 0.03
CA ASN A 423 14.54 -7.58 0.94
C ASN A 423 15.17 -8.18 2.20
N SER A 424 16.38 -8.74 2.06
CA SER A 424 17.08 -9.43 3.16
C SER A 424 17.43 -8.54 4.38
N GLN A 425 17.45 -7.22 4.22
CA GLN A 425 17.87 -6.27 5.26
C GLN A 425 16.69 -5.68 6.04
N ILE A 426 15.43 -6.01 5.72
CA ILE A 426 14.29 -5.38 6.39
C ILE A 426 14.22 -5.78 7.87
N THR A 427 14.14 -4.79 8.74
CA THR A 427 14.03 -4.94 10.19
C THR A 427 12.72 -4.40 10.73
N LEU A 428 12.17 -3.36 10.09
CA LEU A 428 10.96 -2.66 10.52
C LEU A 428 9.97 -2.56 9.37
N LEU A 429 8.78 -3.13 9.57
CA LEU A 429 7.66 -3.05 8.64
C LEU A 429 6.43 -2.49 9.36
N ASP A 430 5.95 -1.33 8.93
CA ASP A 430 4.77 -0.69 9.49
C ASP A 430 3.65 -0.58 8.45
N LEU A 431 2.59 -1.36 8.66
CA LEU A 431 1.38 -1.47 7.86
C LEU A 431 0.14 -1.07 8.69
N SER A 432 0.33 -0.46 9.86
CA SER A 432 -0.77 -0.10 10.75
C SER A 432 -1.74 0.91 10.12
N HIS A 433 -2.98 0.97 10.62
CA HIS A 433 -4.01 1.88 10.12
C HIS A 433 -4.29 1.74 8.61
N ASN A 434 -4.41 0.50 8.12
CA ASN A 434 -4.87 0.17 6.77
C ASN A 434 -6.20 -0.61 6.83
N PHE A 435 -6.62 -1.24 5.73
CA PHE A 435 -7.85 -2.04 5.65
C PHE A 435 -7.57 -3.51 5.32
N LEU A 436 -6.40 -4.03 5.72
CA LEU A 436 -6.01 -5.41 5.45
C LEU A 436 -6.99 -6.38 6.11
N LYS A 437 -7.49 -7.37 5.34
CA LYS A 437 -8.36 -8.44 5.86
C LYS A 437 -7.59 -9.69 6.29
N SER A 438 -6.43 -9.91 5.70
CA SER A 438 -5.49 -10.98 6.06
C SER A 438 -4.05 -10.48 5.93
N PHE A 439 -3.13 -11.12 6.65
CA PHE A 439 -1.71 -10.82 6.58
C PHE A 439 -0.96 -12.07 6.10
N GLY A 440 -0.31 -11.97 4.94
CA GLY A 440 0.22 -13.13 4.20
C GLY A 440 1.48 -12.84 3.38
N LEU A 441 2.41 -12.05 3.92
CA LEU A 441 3.69 -11.77 3.27
C LEU A 441 4.67 -12.94 3.43
N MET A 442 5.43 -13.22 2.38
CA MET A 442 6.64 -14.03 2.40
C MET A 442 7.86 -13.13 2.49
N PHE A 443 8.85 -13.54 3.28
CA PHE A 443 10.09 -12.81 3.45
C PHE A 443 11.30 -13.62 3.00
N HIS A 444 12.41 -12.92 2.80
CA HIS A 444 13.69 -13.56 2.49
C HIS A 444 14.18 -14.44 3.66
N LYS A 445 14.74 -15.62 3.38
CA LYS A 445 15.17 -16.59 4.40
C LYS A 445 16.17 -16.06 5.46
N ASP A 446 16.99 -15.08 5.06
CA ASP A 446 18.06 -14.51 5.89
C ASP A 446 17.63 -13.21 6.62
N VAL A 447 16.35 -12.84 6.53
CA VAL A 447 15.82 -11.60 7.10
C VAL A 447 15.79 -11.62 8.63
N ARG A 448 16.09 -10.49 9.26
CA ARG A 448 16.11 -10.31 10.72
C ARG A 448 15.12 -9.22 11.15
N LEU A 449 13.83 -9.56 11.06
CA LEU A 449 12.76 -8.65 11.46
C LEU A 449 12.80 -8.39 12.98
N GLN A 450 12.64 -7.13 13.36
CA GLN A 450 12.54 -6.67 14.74
C GLN A 450 11.10 -6.28 15.09
N LEU A 451 10.37 -5.69 14.15
CA LEU A 451 8.98 -5.27 14.34
C LEU A 451 8.18 -5.38 13.04
N ILE A 452 7.01 -6.01 13.16
CA ILE A 452 5.90 -5.93 12.21
C ILE A 452 4.73 -5.24 12.94
N ASP A 453 4.28 -4.11 12.43
CA ASP A 453 3.07 -3.44 12.93
C ASP A 453 1.94 -3.57 11.92
N VAL A 454 0.92 -4.33 12.29
CA VAL A 454 -0.33 -4.52 11.53
C VAL A 454 -1.54 -4.10 12.37
N SER A 455 -1.33 -3.26 13.39
CA SER A 455 -2.39 -2.76 14.25
C SER A 455 -3.39 -1.88 13.49
N TYR A 456 -4.62 -1.78 14.01
CA TYR A 456 -5.71 -0.98 13.47
C TYR A 456 -5.98 -1.26 11.98
N ASN A 457 -6.02 -2.55 11.64
CA ASN A 457 -6.46 -3.06 10.35
C ASN A 457 -7.82 -3.77 10.49
N GLY A 458 -8.27 -4.45 9.45
CA GLY A 458 -9.46 -5.32 9.48
C GLY A 458 -9.09 -6.80 9.53
N LEU A 459 -7.94 -7.17 10.11
CA LEU A 459 -7.42 -8.54 10.00
C LEU A 459 -8.38 -9.51 10.67
N VAL A 460 -8.78 -10.52 9.91
CA VAL A 460 -9.59 -11.66 10.35
C VAL A 460 -8.71 -12.86 10.67
N VAL A 461 -7.61 -13.04 9.92
CA VAL A 461 -6.73 -14.20 10.06
C VAL A 461 -5.33 -13.90 9.54
N PHE A 462 -4.33 -14.64 10.03
CA PHE A 462 -3.01 -14.72 9.41
C PHE A 462 -3.02 -15.82 8.35
N ASP A 463 -2.49 -15.52 7.18
CA ASP A 463 -2.45 -16.48 6.08
C ASP A 463 -1.52 -17.65 6.43
N PRO A 464 -1.89 -18.91 6.11
CA PRO A 464 -1.02 -20.08 6.31
C PRO A 464 0.37 -19.92 5.69
N VAL A 465 0.47 -19.18 4.59
CA VAL A 465 1.75 -18.83 3.95
C VAL A 465 2.67 -18.09 4.93
N PHE A 466 2.16 -17.09 5.64
CA PHE A 466 2.95 -16.32 6.60
C PHE A 466 3.30 -17.16 7.83
N LEU A 467 2.37 -17.98 8.33
CA LEU A 467 2.64 -18.90 9.44
C LEU A 467 3.72 -19.93 9.07
N GLY A 468 3.70 -20.42 7.83
CA GLY A 468 4.74 -21.30 7.28
C GLY A 468 6.09 -20.59 7.16
N ASP A 469 6.11 -19.36 6.67
CA ASP A 469 7.35 -18.58 6.51
C ASP A 469 8.01 -18.25 7.86
N ILE A 470 7.20 -17.93 8.89
CA ILE A 470 7.68 -17.82 10.27
C ILE A 470 8.40 -19.11 10.66
N SER A 471 7.80 -20.29 10.44
CA SER A 471 8.39 -21.56 10.87
C SER A 471 9.78 -21.82 10.27
N VAL A 472 10.03 -21.34 9.05
CA VAL A 472 11.32 -21.43 8.34
C VAL A 472 12.32 -20.39 8.90
N ASN A 473 11.85 -19.16 9.15
CA ASN A 473 12.69 -18.03 9.56
C ASN A 473 12.85 -17.87 11.08
N LEU A 474 12.19 -18.70 11.89
CA LEU A 474 12.22 -18.68 13.36
C LEU A 474 13.62 -18.51 13.97
N PRO A 475 14.71 -19.16 13.47
CA PRO A 475 16.05 -18.94 14.00
C PRO A 475 16.52 -17.49 13.93
N ASN A 476 16.08 -16.74 12.92
CA ASN A 476 16.43 -15.34 12.69
C ASN A 476 15.44 -14.36 13.33
N TRP A 477 14.24 -14.81 13.73
CA TRP A 477 13.13 -13.97 14.22
C TRP A 477 12.88 -14.10 15.72
N HIS A 478 13.82 -14.68 16.46
CA HIS A 478 13.73 -14.76 17.91
C HIS A 478 13.68 -13.34 18.50
N GLY A 479 12.59 -13.01 19.22
CA GLY A 479 12.35 -11.67 19.76
C GLY A 479 11.67 -10.69 18.80
N LEU A 480 11.14 -11.17 17.66
CA LEU A 480 10.31 -10.36 16.76
C LEU A 480 9.08 -9.83 17.51
N ASN A 481 8.83 -8.51 17.41
CA ASN A 481 7.61 -7.89 17.89
C ASN A 481 6.56 -7.85 16.79
N ILE A 482 5.34 -8.31 17.07
CA ILE A 482 4.20 -8.22 16.14
C ILE A 482 3.07 -7.46 16.83
N ARG A 483 2.76 -6.26 16.37
CA ARG A 483 1.66 -5.44 16.90
C ARG A 483 0.39 -5.66 16.10
N ILE A 484 -0.68 -6.09 16.79
CA ILE A 484 -1.96 -6.51 16.18
C ILE A 484 -3.18 -5.87 16.84
N ALA A 485 -2.99 -4.89 17.72
CA ALA A 485 -4.08 -4.18 18.40
C ALA A 485 -5.14 -3.67 17.40
N GLY A 486 -6.42 -3.68 17.77
CA GLY A 486 -7.48 -3.08 16.94
C GLY A 486 -7.80 -3.84 15.65
N ASN A 487 -7.59 -5.17 15.62
CA ASN A 487 -8.02 -6.05 14.53
C ASN A 487 -9.24 -6.90 14.93
N ASN A 488 -9.91 -7.50 13.95
CA ASN A 488 -11.13 -8.31 14.12
C ASN A 488 -10.85 -9.81 13.89
N LEU A 489 -9.84 -10.36 14.59
CA LEU A 489 -9.41 -11.74 14.43
C LEU A 489 -10.59 -12.70 14.68
N GLN A 490 -10.79 -13.71 13.83
CA GLN A 490 -11.84 -14.70 14.03
C GLN A 490 -11.34 -15.91 14.82
N CYS A 491 -12.17 -16.42 15.74
CA CYS A 491 -11.96 -17.69 16.42
C CYS A 491 -13.11 -18.67 16.14
N ASN A 492 -13.04 -19.32 14.98
CA ASN A 492 -14.04 -20.29 14.53
C ASN A 492 -13.38 -21.60 14.09
N CYS A 493 -14.18 -22.55 13.60
CA CYS A 493 -13.69 -23.86 13.16
C CYS A 493 -13.01 -23.85 11.78
N SER A 494 -12.64 -22.70 11.23
CA SER A 494 -11.82 -22.66 10.02
C SER A 494 -10.38 -23.07 10.33
N ILE A 495 -9.76 -23.82 9.42
CA ILE A 495 -8.38 -24.32 9.58
C ILE A 495 -7.41 -23.15 9.83
N THR A 496 -7.56 -22.04 9.11
CA THR A 496 -6.68 -20.88 9.20
C THR A 496 -6.80 -20.16 10.54
N SER A 497 -8.02 -20.07 11.09
CA SER A 497 -8.28 -19.51 12.42
C SER A 497 -7.63 -20.39 13.51
N LEU A 498 -7.85 -21.71 13.45
CA LEU A 498 -7.28 -22.65 14.42
C LEU A 498 -5.75 -22.66 14.40
N GLU A 499 -5.13 -22.70 13.21
CA GLU A 499 -3.67 -22.64 13.05
C GLU A 499 -3.08 -21.33 13.58
N MET A 500 -3.71 -20.19 13.24
CA MET A 500 -3.30 -18.87 13.74
C MET A 500 -3.33 -18.82 15.27
N MET A 501 -4.46 -19.20 15.90
CA MET A 501 -4.61 -19.14 17.36
C MET A 501 -3.63 -20.06 18.07
N ALA A 502 -3.47 -21.29 17.58
CA ALA A 502 -2.53 -22.26 18.14
C ALA A 502 -1.09 -21.74 18.04
N TRP A 503 -0.72 -21.16 16.90
CA TRP A 503 0.59 -20.55 16.69
C TRP A 503 0.81 -19.34 17.60
N MET A 504 -0.16 -18.43 17.74
CA MET A 504 -0.05 -17.24 18.59
C MET A 504 0.19 -17.62 20.05
N HIS A 505 -0.65 -18.52 20.59
CA HIS A 505 -0.53 -19.01 21.96
C HIS A 505 0.81 -19.73 22.20
N SER A 506 1.21 -20.59 21.27
CA SER A 506 2.47 -21.34 21.36
C SER A 506 3.71 -20.44 21.24
N SER A 507 3.64 -19.35 20.48
CA SER A 507 4.76 -18.41 20.30
C SER A 507 4.96 -17.54 21.54
N GLN A 508 3.86 -17.06 22.14
CA GLN A 508 3.91 -16.30 23.39
C GLN A 508 4.41 -17.17 24.56
N SER A 509 3.88 -18.38 24.73
CA SER A 509 4.28 -19.29 25.82
C SER A 509 5.74 -19.71 25.75
N ARG A 510 6.30 -19.87 24.54
CA ARG A 510 7.72 -20.17 24.33
C ARG A 510 8.61 -18.93 24.27
N ASN A 511 8.05 -17.73 24.38
CA ASN A 511 8.75 -16.45 24.29
C ASN A 511 9.61 -16.30 23.02
N THR A 512 9.16 -16.88 21.90
CA THR A 512 9.91 -16.86 20.63
C THR A 512 9.59 -15.62 19.81
N VAL A 513 8.32 -15.19 19.81
CA VAL A 513 7.80 -14.01 19.12
C VAL A 513 6.90 -13.25 20.09
N HIS A 514 7.06 -11.94 20.20
CA HIS A 514 6.31 -11.08 21.10
C HIS A 514 5.10 -10.49 20.37
N ILE A 515 3.92 -11.06 20.60
CA ILE A 515 2.66 -10.53 20.07
C ILE A 515 2.11 -9.47 21.03
N LEU A 516 1.79 -8.29 20.51
CA LEU A 516 1.41 -7.10 21.27
C LEU A 516 0.01 -6.56 20.84
N PRO A 517 -0.90 -6.29 21.79
CA PRO A 517 -0.77 -6.51 23.25
C PRO A 517 -0.74 -8.02 23.60
N PRO A 518 -0.24 -8.40 24.79
CA PRO A 518 -0.14 -9.81 25.19
C PRO A 518 -1.53 -10.49 25.24
N ASN A 519 -2.55 -9.77 25.70
CA ASN A 519 -3.93 -10.25 25.78
C ASN A 519 -4.60 -10.07 24.41
N VAL A 520 -4.44 -11.05 23.54
CA VAL A 520 -5.01 -11.01 22.19
C VAL A 520 -6.45 -11.49 22.22
N THR A 521 -7.35 -10.72 21.63
CA THR A 521 -8.77 -11.06 21.53
C THR A 521 -9.17 -11.47 20.11
N CYS A 522 -10.16 -12.34 20.01
CA CYS A 522 -10.78 -12.81 18.77
C CYS A 522 -12.32 -12.72 18.88
N ILE A 523 -13.01 -12.86 17.75
CA ILE A 523 -14.47 -12.74 17.63
C ILE A 523 -15.04 -14.06 17.12
N TYR A 524 -16.09 -14.55 17.78
CA TYR A 524 -16.94 -15.65 17.35
C TYR A 524 -18.41 -15.30 17.59
N GLU A 525 -19.22 -15.29 16.53
CA GLU A 525 -20.65 -14.91 16.59
C GLU A 525 -20.89 -13.62 17.41
N ASP A 526 -20.14 -12.56 17.06
CA ASP A 526 -20.16 -11.23 17.69
C ASP A 526 -19.68 -11.16 19.16
N ASN A 527 -19.33 -12.29 19.77
CA ASN A 527 -18.74 -12.33 21.10
C ASN A 527 -17.21 -12.23 21.03
N VAL A 528 -16.64 -11.42 21.93
CA VAL A 528 -15.19 -11.22 22.04
C VAL A 528 -14.62 -12.18 23.07
N PHE A 529 -13.56 -12.88 22.68
CA PHE A 529 -12.92 -13.93 23.45
C PHE A 529 -11.41 -13.69 23.50
N GLU A 530 -10.77 -13.98 24.63
CA GLU A 530 -9.30 -13.94 24.72
C GLU A 530 -8.70 -15.25 24.23
N ILE A 531 -7.70 -15.18 23.34
CA ILE A 531 -6.99 -16.35 22.84
C ILE A 531 -6.19 -16.95 23.99
N SER A 532 -6.68 -18.10 24.48
CA SER A 532 -6.16 -18.81 25.64
C SER A 532 -6.19 -20.31 25.39
N GLU A 533 -5.48 -21.06 26.24
CA GLU A 533 -5.48 -22.53 26.21
C GLU A 533 -6.91 -23.11 26.35
N ASP A 534 -7.77 -22.47 27.14
CA ASP A 534 -9.15 -22.89 27.34
C ASP A 534 -9.95 -22.88 26.05
N ILE A 535 -9.87 -21.78 25.28
CA ILE A 535 -10.55 -21.62 24.00
C ILE A 535 -10.02 -22.57 22.95
N LEU A 536 -8.70 -22.77 22.91
CA LEU A 536 -8.08 -23.75 22.03
C LEU A 536 -8.56 -25.17 22.35
N SER A 537 -8.67 -25.52 23.63
CA SER A 537 -9.18 -26.82 24.08
C SER A 537 -10.67 -27.01 23.79
N PHE A 538 -11.46 -25.92 23.87
CA PHE A 538 -12.89 -25.94 23.56
C PHE A 538 -13.09 -26.15 22.06
N LEU A 539 -12.46 -25.34 21.23
CA LEU A 539 -12.55 -25.46 19.77
C LEU A 539 -11.97 -26.77 19.26
N GLY A 540 -10.87 -27.27 19.83
CA GLY A 540 -10.32 -28.59 19.50
C GLY A 540 -11.27 -29.75 19.80
N ARG A 541 -12.18 -29.60 20.78
CA ARG A 541 -13.21 -30.61 21.10
C ARG A 541 -14.49 -30.48 20.27
N TYR A 542 -14.89 -29.25 19.97
CA TYR A 542 -16.17 -28.95 19.31
C TYR A 542 -16.07 -28.83 17.79
N CYS A 543 -14.94 -28.39 17.26
CA CYS A 543 -14.73 -28.35 15.82
C CYS A 543 -14.51 -29.78 15.32
N PRO A 544 -15.35 -30.27 14.39
CA PRO A 544 -15.22 -31.64 13.92
C PRO A 544 -13.87 -31.83 13.23
N GLU A 545 -13.06 -32.75 13.73
CA GLU A 545 -11.96 -33.29 12.94
C GLU A 545 -12.57 -33.84 11.64
N LYS A 546 -11.94 -33.55 10.49
CA LYS A 546 -12.39 -34.09 9.18
C LYS A 546 -12.61 -35.60 9.23
N ASP A 547 -11.86 -36.28 10.10
CA ASP A 547 -11.95 -37.71 10.36
C ASP A 547 -13.30 -38.13 10.97
N SER A 548 -13.93 -37.30 11.79
CA SER A 548 -15.25 -37.58 12.39
C SER A 548 -16.37 -37.62 11.34
N ILE A 549 -16.32 -36.73 10.34
CA ILE A 549 -17.29 -36.71 9.23
C ILE A 549 -17.05 -37.89 8.27
N ILE A 550 -15.78 -38.22 8.02
CA ILE A 550 -15.41 -39.37 7.18
C ILE A 550 -15.86 -40.68 7.84
N ILE A 551 -15.62 -40.84 9.14
CA ILE A 551 -16.06 -42.01 9.92
C ILE A 551 -17.59 -42.11 9.91
N LEU A 552 -18.31 -41.01 10.16
CA LEU A 552 -19.78 -41.00 10.14
C LEU A 552 -20.33 -41.36 8.74
N SER A 553 -19.76 -40.80 7.67
CA SER A 553 -20.18 -41.13 6.30
C SER A 553 -19.87 -42.57 5.91
N ALA A 554 -18.74 -43.13 6.37
CA ALA A 554 -18.40 -44.55 6.18
C ALA A 554 -19.36 -45.47 6.94
N VAL A 555 -19.72 -45.16 8.19
CA VAL A 555 -20.67 -45.93 8.99
C VAL A 555 -22.07 -45.91 8.35
N VAL A 556 -22.53 -44.75 7.87
CA VAL A 556 -23.80 -44.63 7.14
C VAL A 556 -23.72 -45.40 5.81
N GLY A 557 -22.60 -45.35 5.10
CA GLY A 557 -22.36 -46.12 3.88
C GLY A 557 -22.41 -47.64 4.10
N ILE A 558 -21.81 -48.14 5.19
CA ILE A 558 -21.85 -49.57 5.55
C ILE A 558 -23.27 -49.98 5.96
N PHE A 559 -23.96 -49.17 6.76
CA PHE A 559 -25.33 -49.46 7.17
C PHE A 559 -26.29 -49.52 5.97
N THR A 560 -26.21 -48.54 5.08
CA THR A 560 -27.02 -48.51 3.85
C THR A 560 -26.72 -49.69 2.93
N ALA A 561 -25.45 -50.05 2.72
CA ALA A 561 -25.07 -51.23 1.94
C ALA A 561 -25.59 -52.54 2.58
N SER A 562 -25.54 -52.66 3.91
CA SER A 562 -26.09 -53.79 4.65
C SER A 562 -27.61 -53.90 4.48
N CYS A 563 -28.35 -52.79 4.60
CA CYS A 563 -29.80 -52.76 4.37
C CYS A 563 -30.15 -53.15 2.93
N VAL A 564 -29.45 -52.63 1.93
CA VAL A 564 -29.65 -52.99 0.52
C VAL A 564 -29.37 -54.47 0.30
N GLY A 565 -28.27 -54.99 0.86
CA GLY A 565 -27.93 -56.41 0.82
C GLY A 565 -29.02 -57.30 1.45
N ALA A 566 -29.55 -56.92 2.61
CA ALA A 566 -30.64 -57.63 3.28
C ALA A 566 -31.93 -57.62 2.44
N CYS A 567 -32.30 -56.48 1.85
CA CYS A 567 -33.45 -56.35 0.96
C CYS A 567 -33.31 -57.22 -0.29
N LEU A 568 -32.12 -57.26 -0.91
CA LEU A 568 -31.84 -58.11 -2.07
C LEU A 568 -31.89 -59.58 -1.69
N MET A 569 -31.31 -59.97 -0.55
CA MET A 569 -31.38 -61.34 -0.05
C MET A 569 -32.81 -61.77 0.26
N PHE A 570 -33.61 -60.89 0.87
CA PHE A 570 -35.04 -61.12 1.09
C PHE A 570 -35.80 -61.24 -0.23
N GLY A 571 -35.53 -60.39 -1.22
CA GLY A 571 -36.12 -60.47 -2.56
C GLY A 571 -35.76 -61.76 -3.30
N ILE A 572 -34.51 -62.20 -3.25
CA ILE A 572 -34.05 -63.47 -3.84
C ILE A 572 -34.70 -64.67 -3.11
N TRP A 573 -34.75 -64.64 -1.78
CA TRP A 573 -35.41 -65.66 -0.97
C TRP A 573 -36.91 -65.75 -1.26
N TYR A 574 -37.58 -64.60 -1.32
CA TYR A 574 -39.00 -64.48 -1.69
C TYR A 574 -39.27 -65.01 -3.11
N CYS A 575 -38.44 -64.65 -4.09
CA CYS A 575 -38.51 -65.18 -5.45
C CYS A 575 -38.25 -66.69 -5.52
N ARG A 576 -37.34 -67.23 -4.70
CA ARG A 576 -37.09 -68.68 -4.63
C ARG A 576 -38.24 -69.44 -4.01
N ILE A 577 -38.83 -68.94 -2.92
CA ILE A 577 -40.02 -69.52 -2.30
C ILE A 577 -41.21 -69.49 -3.27
N ASN A 578 -41.45 -68.37 -3.96
CA ASN A 578 -42.51 -68.29 -4.95
C ASN A 578 -42.25 -69.18 -6.17
N LYS A 579 -41.00 -69.35 -6.64
CA LYS A 579 -40.67 -70.35 -7.66
C LYS A 579 -40.92 -71.79 -7.19
N CYS A 580 -40.68 -72.09 -5.91
CA CYS A 580 -40.93 -73.42 -5.32
C CYS A 580 -42.43 -73.68 -5.09
N ILE A 581 -43.21 -72.66 -4.72
CA ILE A 581 -44.67 -72.73 -4.57
C ILE A 581 -45.34 -72.83 -5.96
N MET A 582 -44.79 -72.16 -6.98
CA MET A 582 -45.27 -72.26 -8.36
C MET A 582 -44.93 -73.62 -9.00
N SER A 583 -43.75 -74.19 -8.76
CA SER A 583 -43.42 -75.54 -9.30
C SER A 583 -44.29 -76.66 -8.71
N SER A 584 -44.80 -76.47 -7.49
CA SER A 584 -45.76 -77.38 -6.83
C SER A 584 -47.20 -77.24 -7.34
N ARG A 585 -47.56 -76.15 -8.03
CA ARG A 585 -48.92 -75.88 -8.52
C ARG A 585 -49.12 -76.16 -10.03
N THR A 586 -48.05 -76.35 -10.79
CA THR A 586 -48.11 -76.57 -12.26
C THR A 586 -48.24 -78.05 -12.67
N VAL A 587 -48.10 -79.03 -11.76
CA VAL A 587 -48.20 -80.48 -12.09
C VAL A 587 -49.66 -80.99 -12.17
N LYS A 588 -50.67 -80.16 -11.85
CA LYS A 588 -52.09 -80.60 -11.83
C LYS A 588 -53.03 -79.99 -12.88
N HIS A 589 -52.56 -79.09 -13.75
CA HIS A 589 -53.46 -78.44 -14.73
C HIS A 589 -53.00 -78.45 -16.20
N ILE A 590 -51.98 -79.21 -16.58
CA ILE A 590 -51.63 -79.45 -17.99
C ILE A 590 -51.86 -80.92 -18.32
N ASN A 591 -53.13 -81.28 -18.52
CA ASN A 591 -53.48 -82.44 -19.35
C ASN A 591 -54.63 -82.14 -20.32
N LEU A 592 -54.95 -80.86 -20.54
CA LEU A 592 -55.96 -80.44 -21.51
C LEU A 592 -55.57 -79.08 -22.10
N GLN A 593 -55.05 -79.15 -23.33
CA GLN A 593 -54.90 -78.11 -24.36
C GLN A 593 -53.47 -77.98 -24.89
N ASN A 594 -53.04 -79.05 -25.56
CA ASN A 594 -52.22 -78.92 -26.76
C ASN A 594 -53.02 -78.16 -27.81
N ASN A 595 -52.68 -76.90 -28.06
CA ASN A 595 -52.56 -76.33 -29.40
C ASN A 595 -52.06 -74.89 -29.33
N VAL A 596 -51.28 -74.52 -30.34
CA VAL A 596 -50.76 -73.19 -30.68
C VAL A 596 -49.36 -72.86 -30.16
N GLY A 597 -48.36 -73.22 -30.98
CA GLY A 597 -47.53 -72.21 -31.66
C GLY A 597 -46.41 -71.56 -30.84
N ILE A 598 -45.19 -72.05 -31.07
CA ILE A 598 -43.94 -71.31 -30.86
C ILE A 598 -43.98 -70.06 -31.75
N ASN A 599 -44.12 -68.87 -31.18
CA ASN A 599 -43.94 -67.62 -31.94
C ASN A 599 -42.45 -67.28 -32.03
N ILE A 600 -41.93 -67.67 -33.19
CA ILE A 600 -40.81 -67.09 -33.94
C ILE A 600 -40.76 -65.57 -33.75
N ILE A 601 -39.57 -65.02 -33.47
CA ILE A 601 -39.29 -63.57 -33.59
C ILE A 601 -39.60 -63.21 -35.06
N PRO A 602 -40.62 -62.38 -35.35
CA PRO A 602 -41.00 -62.13 -36.73
C PRO A 602 -39.86 -61.38 -37.43
N ASP A 603 -39.60 -61.78 -38.68
CA ASP A 603 -38.74 -61.08 -39.63
C ASP A 603 -38.98 -59.57 -39.52
N ARG A 604 -37.91 -58.80 -39.26
CA ARG A 604 -38.00 -57.33 -39.22
C ARG A 604 -38.27 -56.84 -40.63
N HIS A 605 -39.49 -56.41 -40.90
CA HIS A 605 -39.84 -55.63 -42.09
C HIS A 605 -40.33 -54.23 -41.67
N PRO A 606 -39.42 -53.28 -41.39
CA PRO A 606 -39.77 -51.89 -41.12
C PRO A 606 -40.62 -51.29 -42.25
N ASP A 607 -41.72 -50.65 -41.87
CA ASP A 607 -42.65 -49.96 -42.77
C ASP A 607 -42.01 -48.74 -43.44
N TYR A 608 -41.09 -48.09 -42.72
CA TYR A 608 -40.43 -46.84 -43.10
C TYR A 608 -38.92 -47.02 -43.24
N ALA A 609 -38.32 -46.23 -44.12
CA ALA A 609 -36.87 -46.21 -44.28
C ALA A 609 -36.19 -45.42 -43.17
N VAL A 610 -36.76 -44.27 -42.79
CA VAL A 610 -36.11 -43.31 -41.91
C VAL A 610 -37.08 -42.80 -40.85
N PHE A 611 -36.67 -42.81 -39.58
CA PHE A 611 -37.24 -41.97 -38.54
C PHE A 611 -36.49 -40.64 -38.53
N LEU A 612 -37.18 -39.52 -38.77
CA LEU A 612 -36.58 -38.19 -38.85
C LEU A 612 -36.86 -37.43 -37.55
N SER A 613 -35.81 -37.25 -36.75
CA SER A 613 -35.86 -36.58 -35.44
C SER A 613 -35.20 -35.19 -35.55
N PHE A 614 -35.91 -34.16 -35.08
CA PHE A 614 -35.49 -32.76 -35.13
C PHE A 614 -36.17 -31.97 -34.00
N SER A 615 -35.66 -30.77 -33.68
CA SER A 615 -36.28 -29.89 -32.69
C SER A 615 -37.51 -29.22 -33.29
N SER A 616 -38.58 -29.03 -32.52
CA SER A 616 -39.75 -28.25 -32.96
C SER A 616 -39.39 -26.84 -33.43
N ASN A 617 -38.30 -26.26 -32.91
CA ASN A 617 -37.80 -24.96 -33.34
C ASN A 617 -37.21 -24.96 -34.76
N ASP A 618 -36.92 -26.13 -35.34
CA ASP A 618 -36.35 -26.30 -36.67
C ASP A 618 -37.38 -26.85 -37.68
N GLU A 619 -38.66 -26.93 -37.29
CA GLU A 619 -39.71 -27.61 -38.06
C GLU A 619 -39.90 -27.04 -39.47
N ASP A 620 -39.95 -25.71 -39.61
CA ASP A 620 -40.12 -25.04 -40.91
C ASP A 620 -39.00 -25.41 -41.88
N PHE A 621 -37.75 -25.32 -41.40
CA PHE A 621 -36.57 -25.70 -42.19
C PHE A 621 -36.63 -27.17 -42.62
N VAL A 622 -37.00 -28.08 -41.71
CA VAL A 622 -37.05 -29.51 -42.00
C VAL A 622 -38.14 -29.83 -43.02
N ASN A 623 -39.33 -29.27 -42.84
CA ASN A 623 -40.48 -29.50 -43.71
C ASN A 623 -40.30 -28.88 -45.11
N GLU A 624 -39.59 -27.78 -45.24
CA GLU A 624 -39.32 -27.13 -46.53
C GLU A 624 -38.09 -27.71 -47.24
N CYS A 625 -36.98 -27.90 -46.52
CA CYS A 625 -35.66 -28.13 -47.14
C CYS A 625 -35.20 -29.59 -47.13
N VAL A 626 -35.53 -30.35 -46.08
CA VAL A 626 -34.94 -31.68 -45.84
C VAL A 626 -35.92 -32.80 -46.19
N LYS A 627 -37.09 -32.81 -45.55
CA LYS A 627 -38.07 -33.89 -45.63
C LYS A 627 -38.57 -34.16 -47.06
N PRO A 628 -38.98 -33.16 -47.88
CA PRO A 628 -39.51 -33.43 -49.22
C PRO A 628 -38.44 -34.01 -50.17
N LYS A 629 -37.20 -33.52 -50.07
CA LYS A 629 -36.08 -33.96 -50.91
C LYS A 629 -35.63 -35.38 -50.51
N LEU A 630 -35.49 -35.64 -49.21
CA LEU A 630 -35.14 -36.94 -48.65
C LEU A 630 -36.19 -38.01 -49.05
N GLU A 631 -37.47 -37.70 -48.86
CA GLU A 631 -38.60 -38.57 -49.21
C GLU A 631 -38.64 -38.90 -50.72
N LYS A 632 -38.54 -37.87 -51.58
CA LYS A 632 -38.53 -38.06 -53.04
C LYS A 632 -37.37 -38.95 -53.50
N LYS A 633 -36.20 -38.79 -52.90
CA LYS A 633 -34.97 -39.48 -53.29
C LYS A 633 -34.94 -40.93 -52.83
N LEU A 634 -35.35 -41.19 -51.58
CA LEU A 634 -35.50 -42.56 -51.07
C LEU A 634 -36.55 -43.35 -51.85
N LYS A 635 -37.67 -42.72 -52.23
CA LYS A 635 -38.69 -43.35 -53.11
C LYS A 635 -38.11 -43.76 -54.47
N CYS A 636 -37.27 -42.91 -55.05
CA CYS A 636 -36.58 -43.19 -56.31
C CYS A 636 -35.60 -44.36 -56.18
N LEU A 637 -34.71 -44.32 -55.17
CA LEU A 637 -33.65 -45.31 -54.97
C LEU A 637 -34.20 -46.69 -54.56
N LEU A 638 -35.22 -46.73 -53.71
CA LEU A 638 -35.84 -47.97 -53.23
C LEU A 638 -37.00 -48.44 -54.11
N LYS A 639 -37.35 -47.70 -55.17
CA LYS A 639 -38.47 -47.97 -56.10
C LYS A 639 -39.81 -48.23 -55.39
N LYS A 640 -40.06 -47.55 -54.25
CA LYS A 640 -41.31 -47.64 -53.48
C LYS A 640 -42.19 -46.41 -53.72
N LYS A 641 -43.51 -46.62 -53.77
CA LYS A 641 -44.50 -45.52 -53.91
C LYS A 641 -45.06 -45.03 -52.57
N THR A 642 -44.88 -45.78 -51.49
CA THR A 642 -45.35 -45.45 -50.13
C THR A 642 -44.49 -44.40 -49.45
N LYS A 643 -45.01 -43.74 -48.40
CA LYS A 643 -44.21 -42.81 -47.58
C LYS A 643 -43.08 -43.57 -46.88
N LEU A 644 -41.86 -43.01 -46.89
CA LEU A 644 -40.67 -43.70 -46.35
C LEU A 644 -40.02 -42.98 -45.17
N VAL A 645 -40.32 -41.69 -44.98
CA VAL A 645 -39.85 -40.89 -43.84
C VAL A 645 -40.98 -40.76 -42.81
N PHE A 646 -40.71 -41.20 -41.59
CA PHE A 646 -41.57 -41.09 -40.42
C PHE A 646 -41.17 -39.84 -39.61
N VAL A 647 -42.13 -39.00 -39.24
CA VAL A 647 -41.93 -37.80 -38.40
C VAL A 647 -42.92 -37.84 -37.24
N GLY A 648 -42.44 -37.63 -36.01
CA GLY A 648 -43.18 -37.82 -34.75
C GLY A 648 -44.63 -37.35 -34.80
N ASP A 649 -44.88 -36.04 -34.85
CA ASP A 649 -46.24 -35.52 -34.71
C ASP A 649 -47.16 -35.75 -35.93
N ALA A 650 -46.58 -36.01 -37.10
CA ALA A 650 -47.35 -36.21 -38.33
C ALA A 650 -47.79 -37.67 -38.55
N ASN A 651 -47.23 -38.61 -37.78
CA ASN A 651 -47.39 -40.05 -37.99
C ASN A 651 -47.84 -40.83 -36.75
N PHE A 652 -48.00 -40.19 -35.60
CA PHE A 652 -48.52 -40.82 -34.38
C PHE A 652 -50.01 -41.12 -34.46
N ASP A 653 -50.40 -42.26 -33.90
CA ASP A 653 -51.80 -42.65 -33.80
C ASP A 653 -52.51 -41.84 -32.70
N VAL A 654 -53.65 -41.25 -33.04
CA VAL A 654 -54.43 -40.42 -32.12
C VAL A 654 -55.00 -41.29 -30.99
N GLY A 655 -54.60 -41.01 -29.75
CA GLY A 655 -55.06 -41.71 -28.55
C GLY A 655 -54.00 -42.59 -27.87
N SER A 656 -52.83 -42.78 -28.48
CA SER A 656 -51.68 -43.49 -27.89
C SER A 656 -50.81 -42.56 -27.03
N HIS A 657 -50.02 -43.14 -26.11
CA HIS A 657 -49.00 -42.39 -25.37
C HIS A 657 -47.82 -42.03 -26.27
N ILE A 658 -47.45 -40.74 -26.32
CA ILE A 658 -46.33 -40.22 -27.13
C ILE A 658 -45.03 -41.02 -26.93
N CYS A 659 -44.73 -41.42 -25.69
CA CYS A 659 -43.54 -42.23 -25.40
C CYS A 659 -43.55 -43.60 -26.08
N GLU A 660 -44.72 -44.26 -26.13
CA GLU A 660 -44.88 -45.56 -26.79
C GLU A 660 -44.80 -45.42 -28.31
N GLU A 661 -45.35 -44.33 -28.85
CA GLU A 661 -45.28 -44.01 -30.28
C GLU A 661 -43.85 -43.70 -30.75
N VAL A 662 -43.03 -43.02 -29.95
CA VAL A 662 -41.60 -42.78 -30.24
C VAL A 662 -40.81 -44.09 -30.26
N ILE A 663 -41.06 -45.00 -29.31
CA ILE A 663 -40.43 -46.33 -29.27
C ILE A 663 -40.89 -47.17 -30.46
N SER A 664 -42.19 -47.12 -30.77
CA SER A 664 -42.79 -47.77 -31.95
C SER A 664 -42.17 -47.26 -33.24
N ALA A 665 -42.02 -45.94 -33.41
CA ALA A 665 -41.39 -45.31 -34.57
C ALA A 665 -39.95 -45.80 -34.79
N ALA A 666 -39.13 -45.85 -33.72
CA ALA A 666 -37.77 -46.38 -33.79
C ALA A 666 -37.72 -47.86 -34.22
N SER A 667 -38.72 -48.66 -33.83
CA SER A 667 -38.83 -50.08 -34.21
C SER A 667 -39.38 -50.31 -35.63
N ARG A 668 -40.13 -49.34 -36.18
CA ARG A 668 -40.77 -49.38 -37.50
C ARG A 668 -39.94 -48.74 -38.62
N CYS A 669 -38.77 -48.21 -38.29
CA CYS A 669 -37.83 -47.57 -39.21
C CYS A 669 -36.51 -48.34 -39.32
N TRP A 670 -35.93 -48.42 -40.53
CA TRP A 670 -34.62 -49.04 -40.74
C TRP A 670 -33.47 -48.25 -40.09
N CYS A 671 -33.53 -46.93 -40.14
CA CYS A 671 -32.55 -46.05 -39.52
C CYS A 671 -33.19 -44.76 -39.00
N THR A 672 -32.46 -44.00 -38.19
CA THR A 672 -32.85 -42.71 -37.65
C THR A 672 -31.91 -41.62 -38.16
N VAL A 673 -32.46 -40.56 -38.73
CA VAL A 673 -31.72 -39.35 -39.15
C VAL A 673 -31.97 -38.26 -38.13
N LEU A 674 -30.91 -37.70 -37.56
CA LEU A 674 -30.97 -36.62 -36.57
C LEU A 674 -30.63 -35.29 -37.23
N ILE A 675 -31.52 -34.29 -37.13
CA ILE A 675 -31.25 -32.92 -37.54
C ILE A 675 -30.75 -32.14 -36.33
N ILE A 676 -29.43 -31.96 -36.25
CA ILE A 676 -28.76 -31.43 -35.05
C ILE A 676 -28.54 -29.92 -35.19
N SER A 677 -29.14 -29.18 -34.25
CA SER A 677 -28.97 -27.75 -33.97
C SER A 677 -28.70 -27.54 -32.48
N ASN A 678 -28.39 -26.32 -32.05
CA ASN A 678 -28.30 -25.99 -30.62
C ASN A 678 -29.65 -26.22 -29.91
N SER A 679 -30.78 -25.95 -30.58
CA SER A 679 -32.13 -26.24 -30.07
C SER A 679 -32.38 -27.74 -29.89
N PHE A 680 -31.83 -28.57 -30.78
CA PHE A 680 -31.87 -30.03 -30.67
C PHE A 680 -31.10 -30.54 -29.44
N LEU A 681 -29.91 -29.98 -29.18
CA LEU A 681 -29.06 -30.39 -28.05
C LEU A 681 -29.65 -30.05 -26.69
N GLU A 682 -30.50 -29.02 -26.62
CA GLU A 682 -31.14 -28.57 -25.37
C GLU A 682 -32.46 -29.30 -25.07
N SER A 683 -33.10 -29.93 -26.07
CA SER A 683 -34.39 -30.59 -25.94
C SER A 683 -34.28 -31.97 -25.29
N ASP A 684 -34.91 -32.13 -24.12
CA ASP A 684 -34.99 -33.42 -23.44
C ASP A 684 -35.85 -34.43 -24.24
N TRP A 685 -36.79 -33.96 -25.07
CA TRP A 685 -37.55 -34.81 -25.99
C TRP A 685 -36.70 -35.36 -27.13
N CYS A 686 -35.87 -34.54 -27.75
CA CYS A 686 -34.92 -35.00 -28.78
C CYS A 686 -33.93 -36.00 -28.19
N LEU A 687 -33.49 -35.81 -26.95
CA LEU A 687 -32.64 -36.78 -26.23
C LEU A 687 -33.36 -38.13 -26.04
N PHE A 688 -34.65 -38.11 -25.69
CA PHE A 688 -35.47 -39.33 -25.54
C PHE A 688 -35.64 -40.09 -26.87
N GLU A 689 -35.85 -39.39 -27.98
CA GLU A 689 -35.92 -39.99 -29.32
C GLU A 689 -34.61 -40.67 -29.73
N VAL A 690 -33.47 -40.00 -29.49
CA VAL A 690 -32.14 -40.56 -29.77
C VAL A 690 -31.88 -41.80 -28.91
N GLN A 691 -32.25 -41.77 -27.63
CA GLN A 691 -32.07 -42.90 -26.71
C GLN A 691 -32.97 -44.08 -27.09
N SER A 692 -34.18 -43.83 -27.56
CA SER A 692 -35.11 -44.84 -28.05
C SER A 692 -34.60 -45.50 -29.34
N ALA A 693 -34.10 -44.71 -30.28
CA ALA A 693 -33.46 -45.21 -31.50
C ALA A 693 -32.22 -46.06 -31.19
N TRP A 694 -31.37 -45.59 -30.27
CA TRP A 694 -30.16 -46.30 -29.84
C TRP A 694 -30.48 -47.65 -29.18
N ASN A 695 -31.41 -47.66 -28.22
CA ASN A 695 -31.80 -48.86 -27.48
C ASN A 695 -32.49 -49.91 -28.38
N SER A 696 -33.16 -49.45 -29.45
CA SER A 696 -33.82 -50.34 -30.42
C SER A 696 -32.84 -50.98 -31.41
N GLY A 697 -31.55 -50.59 -31.37
CA GLY A 697 -30.52 -50.99 -32.32
C GLY A 697 -30.69 -50.35 -33.70
N CYS A 698 -31.41 -49.23 -33.78
CA CYS A 698 -31.64 -48.49 -35.02
C CYS A 698 -30.37 -47.71 -35.39
N ARG A 699 -29.93 -47.79 -36.65
CA ARG A 699 -28.72 -47.08 -37.10
C ARG A 699 -28.96 -45.56 -37.12
N ILE A 700 -28.05 -44.78 -36.55
CA ILE A 700 -28.18 -43.33 -36.45
C ILE A 700 -27.30 -42.61 -37.47
N PHE A 701 -27.87 -41.62 -38.18
CA PHE A 701 -27.19 -40.73 -39.12
C PHE A 701 -27.34 -39.26 -38.67
N PRO A 702 -26.28 -38.64 -38.12
CA PRO A 702 -26.33 -37.25 -37.67
C PRO A 702 -26.10 -36.26 -38.82
N LEU A 703 -27.02 -35.29 -38.99
CA LEU A 703 -26.94 -34.19 -39.93
C LEU A 703 -26.99 -32.85 -39.17
N PHE A 704 -25.88 -32.15 -39.13
CA PHE A 704 -25.74 -30.86 -38.46
C PHE A 704 -26.20 -29.73 -39.37
N ILE A 705 -27.13 -28.89 -38.92
CA ILE A 705 -27.59 -27.73 -39.70
C ILE A 705 -26.87 -26.42 -39.34
N GLU A 706 -26.11 -26.46 -38.26
CA GLU A 706 -25.26 -25.38 -37.78
C GLU A 706 -24.08 -25.91 -36.94
N GLN A 707 -23.12 -25.04 -36.66
CA GLN A 707 -22.04 -25.34 -35.73
C GLN A 707 -22.57 -25.26 -34.30
N CYS A 708 -22.66 -26.42 -33.64
CA CYS A 708 -23.26 -26.55 -32.31
C CYS A 708 -22.21 -26.40 -31.18
N ASP A 709 -22.60 -25.83 -30.04
CA ASP A 709 -21.76 -25.81 -28.82
C ASP A 709 -21.83 -27.19 -28.14
N GLY A 710 -20.72 -27.93 -28.16
CA GLY A 710 -20.61 -29.26 -27.58
C GLY A 710 -20.88 -29.32 -26.07
N ARG A 711 -20.87 -28.19 -25.35
CA ARG A 711 -21.24 -28.12 -23.93
C ARG A 711 -22.73 -28.31 -23.69
N LYS A 712 -23.57 -28.04 -24.70
CA LYS A 712 -25.02 -28.24 -24.62
C LYS A 712 -25.44 -29.71 -24.74
N ALA A 713 -24.58 -30.56 -25.31
CA ALA A 713 -24.89 -31.97 -25.50
C ALA A 713 -24.97 -32.73 -24.17
N LYS A 714 -26.10 -33.41 -23.93
CA LYS A 714 -26.34 -34.26 -22.75
C LYS A 714 -26.28 -35.75 -23.12
N GLY A 715 -25.89 -36.59 -22.15
CA GLY A 715 -25.97 -38.05 -22.26
C GLY A 715 -25.38 -38.63 -23.55
N ILE A 716 -26.17 -39.41 -24.26
CA ILE A 716 -25.76 -40.10 -25.49
C ILE A 716 -25.41 -39.15 -26.64
N MET A 717 -25.91 -37.91 -26.64
CA MET A 717 -25.50 -36.92 -27.64
C MET A 717 -24.03 -36.51 -27.51
N LYS A 718 -23.40 -36.63 -26.34
CA LYS A 718 -21.94 -36.41 -26.24
C LYS A 718 -21.15 -37.41 -27.09
N VAL A 719 -21.63 -38.65 -27.15
CA VAL A 719 -21.03 -39.73 -27.96
C VAL A 719 -21.33 -39.49 -29.44
N VAL A 720 -22.59 -39.20 -29.80
CA VAL A 720 -22.98 -38.91 -31.20
C VAL A 720 -22.21 -37.70 -31.77
N CYS A 721 -22.05 -36.61 -31.00
CA CYS A 721 -21.31 -35.42 -31.45
C CYS A 721 -19.79 -35.64 -31.57
N ARG A 722 -19.21 -36.56 -30.79
CA ARG A 722 -17.76 -36.81 -30.74
C ARG A 722 -17.32 -37.89 -31.73
N ASP A 723 -18.06 -39.00 -31.78
CA ASP A 723 -17.58 -40.26 -32.35
C ASP A 723 -18.21 -40.59 -33.71
N MET A 724 -19.29 -39.91 -34.11
CA MET A 724 -19.94 -40.13 -35.41
C MET A 724 -19.48 -39.13 -36.48
N VAL A 725 -19.48 -39.59 -37.74
CA VAL A 725 -19.13 -38.79 -38.92
C VAL A 725 -20.09 -37.60 -39.04
N ARG A 726 -19.55 -36.38 -39.04
CA ARG A 726 -20.34 -35.15 -39.11
C ARG A 726 -20.68 -34.79 -40.56
N MET A 727 -21.97 -34.86 -40.89
CA MET A 727 -22.51 -34.27 -42.13
C MET A 727 -23.02 -32.87 -41.81
N LEU A 728 -22.44 -31.83 -42.41
CA LEU A 728 -22.83 -30.42 -42.16
C LEU A 728 -23.62 -29.86 -43.35
N TRP A 729 -24.78 -29.26 -43.07
CA TRP A 729 -25.67 -28.69 -44.09
C TRP A 729 -25.09 -27.39 -44.69
N PRO A 730 -24.86 -27.33 -46.02
CA PRO A 730 -24.33 -26.13 -46.66
C PRO A 730 -25.44 -25.09 -46.87
N LYS A 731 -25.37 -23.95 -46.16
CA LYS A 731 -26.42 -22.92 -46.18
C LYS A 731 -26.57 -22.15 -47.51
N ALA A 732 -25.50 -21.99 -48.30
CA ALA A 732 -25.44 -21.02 -49.42
C ALA A 732 -25.44 -21.63 -50.84
N ARG A 733 -25.46 -22.97 -50.99
CA ARG A 733 -25.21 -23.67 -52.26
C ARG A 733 -26.18 -24.83 -52.45
N ALA A 734 -27.21 -24.63 -53.29
CA ALA A 734 -28.26 -25.64 -53.53
C ALA A 734 -27.71 -26.94 -54.16
N ASP A 735 -26.67 -26.82 -55.00
CA ASP A 735 -25.95 -27.95 -55.61
C ASP A 735 -25.26 -28.83 -54.54
N LEU A 736 -24.66 -28.22 -53.52
CA LEU A 736 -24.01 -28.94 -52.42
C LEU A 736 -25.03 -29.54 -51.44
N GLN A 737 -26.20 -28.93 -51.26
CA GLN A 737 -27.29 -29.51 -50.47
C GLN A 737 -27.83 -30.79 -51.12
N GLU A 738 -27.97 -30.79 -52.44
CA GLU A 738 -28.36 -31.98 -53.20
C GLU A 738 -27.25 -33.05 -53.16
N GLN A 739 -25.98 -32.61 -53.32
CA GLN A 739 -24.72 -33.26 -52.94
C GLN A 739 -24.81 -34.13 -51.68
N LEU A 740 -25.14 -33.45 -50.59
CA LEU A 740 -25.17 -34.02 -49.24
C LEU A 740 -26.31 -35.03 -49.08
N LEU A 741 -27.49 -34.70 -49.58
CA LEU A 741 -28.65 -35.59 -49.53
C LEU A 741 -28.46 -36.84 -50.40
N ASP A 742 -27.75 -36.73 -51.53
CA ASP A 742 -27.30 -37.89 -52.32
C ASP A 742 -26.48 -38.86 -51.47
N SER A 743 -25.44 -38.33 -50.80
CA SER A 743 -24.55 -39.14 -49.96
C SER A 743 -25.30 -39.78 -48.79
N LEU A 744 -26.15 -39.03 -48.10
CA LEU A 744 -26.96 -39.53 -47.00
C LEU A 744 -27.90 -40.65 -47.46
N CYS A 745 -28.61 -40.45 -48.58
CA CYS A 745 -29.51 -41.47 -49.13
C CYS A 745 -28.76 -42.73 -49.55
N ALA A 746 -27.57 -42.59 -50.15
CA ALA A 746 -26.74 -43.73 -50.53
C ALA A 746 -26.31 -44.55 -49.30
N GLN A 747 -25.91 -43.91 -48.21
CA GLN A 747 -25.56 -44.58 -46.95
C GLN A 747 -26.77 -45.30 -46.32
N ILE A 748 -27.95 -44.68 -46.36
CA ILE A 748 -29.20 -45.30 -45.87
C ILE A 748 -29.54 -46.53 -46.69
N VAL A 749 -29.51 -46.44 -48.02
CA VAL A 749 -29.80 -47.56 -48.93
C VAL A 749 -28.77 -48.69 -48.77
N GLN A 750 -27.49 -48.34 -48.61
CA GLN A 750 -26.44 -49.32 -48.32
C GLN A 750 -26.75 -50.08 -47.03
N HIS A 751 -27.14 -49.37 -45.96
CA HIS A 751 -27.50 -49.99 -44.69
C HIS A 751 -28.73 -50.92 -44.83
N ILE A 752 -29.77 -50.48 -45.54
CA ILE A 752 -30.99 -51.28 -45.78
C ILE A 752 -30.68 -52.56 -46.57
N ASN A 753 -29.67 -52.54 -47.45
CA ASN A 753 -29.30 -53.67 -48.30
C ASN A 753 -28.27 -54.62 -47.68
N LEU A 754 -27.75 -54.35 -46.47
CA LEU A 754 -26.83 -55.27 -45.78
C LEU A 754 -27.55 -56.59 -45.38
N PRO A 755 -26.91 -57.76 -45.42
CA PRO A 755 -27.53 -59.00 -44.92
C PRO A 755 -27.82 -58.91 -43.42
N GLU A 756 -28.90 -59.53 -42.93
CA GLU A 756 -29.39 -59.41 -41.54
C GLU A 756 -28.37 -59.76 -40.45
N LYS A 757 -27.41 -60.66 -40.73
CA LYS A 757 -26.33 -61.00 -39.79
C LYS A 757 -25.23 -59.93 -39.66
N SER A 758 -25.21 -58.94 -40.56
CA SER A 758 -24.20 -57.87 -40.64
C SER A 758 -24.77 -56.48 -40.33
N ARG A 759 -26.09 -56.38 -40.16
CA ARG A 759 -26.79 -55.21 -39.60
C ARG A 759 -26.84 -55.35 -38.09
#